data_AF-A0A8D1QYQ4-F1
#
_entry.id   AF-A0A8D1QYQ4-F1
#
_cell.length_a   1.000
_cell.length_b   1.000
_cell.length_c   1.000
_cell.angle_alpha   90.00
_cell.angle_beta   90.00
_cell.angle_gamma   90.00
#
_symmetry.space_group_name_H-M   'P 1'
#
loop_
_entity.id
_entity.type
_entity.pdbx_description
1 polymer ?
#
loop_
_entity_poly.entity_id
_entity_poly.type
_entity_poly.pdbx_seq_one_letter_code
_entity_poly.pdbx_strand_id
1 'polypeptide(L)'
;MRVRPPFPSRSPTTWRLLSWASSRSSSWIRCCSRSTDSAMAGTPAASPPSPGRRPEPEAKLTVAQYRSGQSNPTFYLQKGFQVYVLRKKPPGLLLPKAHKIDREFQVQKALFSIGFPVPKPLLYCSDTSVIGTEFYVMEHVQGRIFRDFSIPGVSPAERSAIYVAMIETLAQLHSLNIQSLQLEGYGRGAGYCKRQVLTWTKQYQAAAHQDIPAMKQLSDWLMKNLPDNDNEENLIHGDFKLDNIVFHPKESRVIAVLDWELSTIGHPLSDLAHVSQFYFWPRTVPLLNGGAYLQENTGIPSVEELISIYCRCRGINSNLPNWNFFLALSFFKMAGIAQGVYSRYLLGNNASESSFWFANTVQPLAETGLRLSKRTFSTALPQTDTTQHLFVQTRTGQDVLTRVKKFMQQHILPAEKEVIEFYIQNQNSADKWKKPLVIDKLKEMAKAEGLWNLFLPAVSGLSQVDYALIAEETGKCFFASEVFNCQAPDTGNMEVLHLYGSDKQKQQWLEPLLEGSIASCFCMTEPDVASSDASNIECSIQRDGDSYVINGKKWWISGAGNPKCKIAIVMGRTNSNSETRHRQHSMILVPIDTPGVELIRPLSVFGYLDNLHGGHFEIHFNQVRVPATNLILGEGRGFEIAQGRLGPGRIHHCMRTVGLAERALQIMCERAKKRVAFKKKLYSHEVVAHWIAESRIAIEEIRLLILKAAHSIDTRGIDGAKKEIAMIKVAAPRTVCKIVDRAIQVCGGAGLSQDYPLANMYAVIRTLRIADGPDEVHLSTVARLELWDQDRRLKSKV
;
A
#
# COMPACT_ATOMS: atom_id res chain seq x y z
N MET A 1 -11.56 -20.37 -13.26
CA MET A 1 -12.00 -21.54 -14.06
C MET A 1 -10.79 -22.37 -14.47
N ARG A 2 -10.79 -23.68 -14.20
CA ARG A 2 -9.73 -24.61 -14.63
C ARG A 2 -9.82 -24.81 -16.15
N VAL A 3 -8.81 -24.39 -16.91
CA VAL A 3 -8.75 -24.59 -18.36
C VAL A 3 -8.12 -25.95 -18.64
N ARG A 4 -8.90 -26.88 -19.21
CA ARG A 4 -8.39 -28.10 -19.86
C ARG A 4 -7.65 -27.72 -21.15
N PRO A 5 -6.55 -28.39 -21.53
CA PRO A 5 -5.88 -28.12 -22.81
C PRO A 5 -6.72 -28.65 -23.98
N PRO A 6 -6.78 -27.93 -25.13
CA PRO A 6 -7.47 -28.40 -26.33
C PRO A 6 -6.57 -29.31 -27.17
N PHE A 7 -7.17 -30.29 -27.86
CA PHE A 7 -6.51 -31.12 -28.87
C PHE A 7 -5.88 -30.26 -29.99
N PRO A 8 -4.66 -30.57 -30.48
CA PRO A 8 -4.02 -29.78 -31.54
C PRO A 8 -4.39 -30.26 -32.94
N SER A 9 -4.69 -29.32 -33.84
CA SER A 9 -4.51 -29.52 -35.28
C SER A 9 -3.00 -29.59 -35.57
N ARG A 10 -2.56 -30.62 -36.30
CA ARG A 10 -1.13 -30.91 -36.51
C ARG A 10 -0.58 -30.15 -37.70
N SER A 11 0.41 -29.28 -37.47
CA SER A 11 1.15 -28.59 -38.54
C SER A 11 2.33 -29.44 -39.06
N PRO A 12 2.82 -29.23 -40.29
CA PRO A 12 4.02 -29.90 -40.83
C PRO A 12 5.29 -29.69 -39.97
N THR A 13 5.35 -28.58 -39.22
CA THR A 13 6.45 -28.26 -38.31
C THR A 13 6.42 -29.12 -37.05
N THR A 14 5.22 -29.47 -36.56
CA THR A 14 5.02 -30.39 -35.43
C THR A 14 5.57 -31.78 -35.76
N TRP A 15 5.42 -32.21 -37.03
CA TRP A 15 6.00 -33.46 -37.52
C TRP A 15 7.52 -33.45 -37.58
N ARG A 16 8.16 -32.34 -38.00
CA ARG A 16 9.63 -32.25 -38.03
C ARG A 16 10.25 -32.21 -36.63
N LEU A 17 9.65 -31.49 -35.69
CA LEU A 17 10.09 -31.46 -34.29
C LEU A 17 9.99 -32.84 -33.61
N LEU A 18 8.89 -33.56 -33.84
CA LEU A 18 8.69 -34.91 -33.30
C LEU A 18 9.57 -35.96 -34.01
N SER A 19 9.77 -35.84 -35.33
CA SER A 19 10.62 -36.72 -36.15
C SER A 19 12.12 -36.52 -35.90
N TRP A 20 12.55 -35.30 -35.58
CA TRP A 20 13.94 -35.01 -35.19
C TRP A 20 14.22 -35.55 -33.78
N ALA A 21 13.31 -35.33 -32.83
CA ALA A 21 13.42 -35.86 -31.46
C ALA A 21 13.45 -37.40 -31.41
N SER A 22 12.84 -38.09 -32.38
CA SER A 22 12.86 -39.55 -32.49
C SER A 22 14.07 -40.12 -33.26
N SER A 23 14.82 -39.31 -34.03
CA SER A 23 15.86 -39.82 -34.94
C SER A 23 17.31 -39.54 -34.50
N ARG A 24 17.55 -38.66 -33.52
CA ARG A 24 18.90 -38.38 -32.99
C ARG A 24 18.88 -38.07 -31.49
N SER A 25 18.81 -39.11 -30.66
CA SER A 25 18.74 -38.95 -29.20
C SER A 25 20.07 -38.57 -28.50
N SER A 26 21.17 -38.41 -29.23
CA SER A 26 22.52 -38.35 -28.63
C SER A 26 23.31 -37.05 -28.81
N SER A 27 22.88 -36.07 -29.63
CA SER A 27 23.67 -34.84 -29.87
C SER A 27 23.27 -33.64 -29.01
N TRP A 28 21.98 -33.42 -28.73
CA TRP A 28 21.54 -32.25 -27.94
C TRP A 28 21.86 -32.39 -26.44
N ILE A 29 21.79 -33.62 -25.90
CA ILE A 29 22.08 -33.91 -24.48
C ILE A 29 23.56 -33.64 -24.14
N ARG A 30 24.51 -33.87 -25.07
CA ARG A 30 25.93 -33.57 -24.84
C ARG A 30 26.24 -32.07 -24.78
N CYS A 31 25.39 -31.22 -25.37
CA CYS A 31 25.61 -29.77 -25.40
C CYS A 31 25.10 -29.10 -24.11
N CYS A 32 23.95 -29.55 -23.58
CA CYS A 32 23.39 -29.05 -22.32
C CYS A 32 24.10 -29.61 -21.07
N SER A 33 24.75 -30.77 -21.15
CA SER A 33 25.48 -31.37 -20.03
C SER A 33 26.93 -30.87 -19.89
N ARG A 34 27.49 -30.16 -20.89
CA ARG A 34 28.88 -29.65 -20.85
C ARG A 34 29.01 -28.20 -20.38
N SER A 35 27.95 -27.40 -20.43
CA SER A 35 28.00 -25.98 -20.03
C SER A 35 27.79 -25.73 -18.53
N THR A 36 27.56 -26.78 -17.73
CA THR A 36 27.40 -26.69 -16.28
C THR A 36 28.68 -27.04 -15.49
N ASP A 37 29.75 -27.50 -16.14
CA ASP A 37 30.95 -28.06 -15.47
C ASP A 37 32.26 -27.29 -15.77
N SER A 38 32.21 -25.99 -16.07
CA SER A 38 33.43 -25.18 -16.26
C SER A 38 33.44 -23.89 -15.43
N ALA A 39 33.38 -24.03 -14.11
CA ALA A 39 33.89 -23.03 -13.16
C ALA A 39 33.94 -23.65 -11.75
N MET A 40 34.91 -24.53 -11.50
CA MET A 40 35.56 -24.82 -10.20
C MET A 40 36.44 -26.06 -10.40
N ALA A 41 37.71 -25.84 -10.77
CA ALA A 41 38.71 -26.90 -10.76
C ALA A 41 39.25 -27.06 -9.33
N GLY A 42 38.80 -28.13 -8.67
CA GLY A 42 39.34 -28.68 -7.44
C GLY A 42 38.93 -30.15 -7.38
N THR A 43 39.78 -31.02 -7.94
CA THR A 43 39.67 -32.48 -7.91
C THR A 43 39.54 -33.00 -6.46
N PRO A 44 38.75 -34.07 -6.23
CA PRO A 44 39.40 -35.38 -6.21
C PRO A 44 38.60 -36.56 -6.81
N ALA A 45 39.38 -37.49 -7.36
CA ALA A 45 39.23 -38.95 -7.47
C ALA A 45 37.93 -39.57 -8.03
N ALA A 46 38.11 -40.29 -9.14
CA ALA A 46 37.11 -41.14 -9.78
C ALA A 46 36.84 -42.43 -8.99
N SER A 47 35.57 -42.80 -8.87
CA SER A 47 35.10 -44.13 -8.47
C SER A 47 34.64 -44.92 -9.70
N PRO A 48 34.88 -46.25 -9.78
CA PRO A 48 34.51 -47.07 -10.95
C PRO A 48 32.99 -47.30 -11.06
N PRO A 49 32.47 -47.66 -12.24
CA PRO A 49 31.03 -47.65 -12.50
C PRO A 49 30.34 -48.86 -11.86
N SER A 50 29.24 -48.61 -11.15
CA SER A 50 28.34 -49.65 -10.68
C SER A 50 27.49 -50.20 -11.86
N PRO A 51 27.47 -51.53 -12.09
CA PRO A 51 26.65 -52.12 -13.14
C PRO A 51 25.22 -52.27 -12.63
N GLY A 52 24.25 -51.62 -13.26
CA GLY A 52 22.85 -51.84 -12.86
C GLY A 52 21.77 -50.81 -13.25
N ARG A 53 22.06 -49.77 -14.06
CA ARG A 53 20.97 -48.93 -14.60
C ARG A 53 20.54 -49.45 -15.96
N ARG A 54 19.38 -50.12 -16.00
CA ARG A 54 18.59 -50.22 -17.24
C ARG A 54 18.34 -48.79 -17.74
N PRO A 55 18.41 -48.52 -19.05
CA PRO A 55 18.04 -47.21 -19.58
C PRO A 55 16.57 -46.97 -19.24
N GLU A 56 16.27 -45.90 -18.50
CA GLU A 56 14.89 -45.42 -18.42
C GLU A 56 14.40 -45.17 -19.85
N PRO A 57 13.16 -45.57 -20.19
CA PRO A 57 12.62 -45.31 -21.51
C PRO A 57 12.68 -43.80 -21.78
N GLU A 58 13.33 -43.40 -22.89
CA GLU A 58 13.50 -41.99 -23.25
C GLU A 58 12.14 -41.27 -23.18
N ALA A 59 12.02 -40.35 -22.21
CA ALA A 59 10.80 -39.62 -22.00
C ALA A 59 10.40 -38.89 -23.30
N LYS A 60 9.21 -39.21 -23.81
CA LYS A 60 8.68 -38.68 -25.07
C LYS A 60 8.52 -37.16 -24.98
N LEU A 61 9.08 -36.43 -25.95
CA LEU A 61 8.92 -34.98 -26.06
C LEU A 61 7.50 -34.64 -26.53
N THR A 62 6.77 -33.86 -25.73
CA THR A 62 5.46 -33.31 -26.09
C THR A 62 5.62 -31.86 -26.54
N VAL A 63 4.97 -31.50 -27.65
CA VAL A 63 5.05 -30.16 -28.26
C VAL A 63 3.65 -29.61 -28.49
N ALA A 64 3.38 -28.40 -28.03
CA ALA A 64 2.13 -27.68 -28.30
C ALA A 64 2.42 -26.22 -28.64
N GLN A 65 1.69 -25.62 -29.57
CA GLN A 65 1.84 -24.19 -29.89
C GLN A 65 0.95 -23.34 -28.99
N TYR A 66 1.48 -22.20 -28.51
CA TYR A 66 0.65 -21.22 -27.81
C TYR A 66 -0.31 -20.53 -28.78
N ARG A 67 -1.50 -20.16 -28.30
CA ARG A 67 -2.49 -19.40 -29.09
C ARG A 67 -2.03 -17.95 -29.35
N SER A 68 -1.28 -17.37 -28.42
CA SER A 68 -0.64 -16.05 -28.51
C SER A 68 0.83 -16.16 -28.98
N GLY A 69 1.46 -15.04 -29.36
CA GLY A 69 2.84 -15.03 -29.87
C GLY A 69 2.94 -15.39 -31.36
N GLN A 70 2.08 -14.78 -32.18
CA GLN A 70 2.00 -15.07 -33.63
C GLN A 70 3.15 -14.41 -34.43
N SER A 71 3.79 -13.37 -33.89
CA SER A 71 4.92 -12.67 -34.54
C SER A 71 6.15 -13.58 -34.64
N ASN A 72 6.67 -14.05 -33.50
CA ASN A 72 7.65 -15.15 -33.43
C ASN A 72 6.97 -16.38 -32.84
N PRO A 73 6.66 -17.43 -33.63
CA PRO A 73 5.93 -18.60 -33.16
C PRO A 73 6.50 -19.23 -31.89
N THR A 74 5.65 -19.33 -30.85
CA THR A 74 6.01 -19.82 -29.52
C THR A 74 5.39 -21.19 -29.24
N PHE A 75 6.20 -22.12 -28.74
CA PHE A 75 5.83 -23.51 -28.48
C PHE A 75 6.16 -23.91 -27.04
N TYR A 76 5.22 -24.60 -26.39
CA TYR A 76 5.40 -25.35 -25.17
C TYR A 76 6.08 -26.68 -25.48
N LEU A 77 7.16 -26.98 -24.76
CA LEU A 77 7.89 -28.25 -24.84
C LEU A 77 7.88 -28.92 -23.46
N GLN A 78 7.55 -30.22 -23.41
CA GLN A 78 7.64 -31.00 -22.17
C GLN A 78 8.37 -32.32 -22.42
N LYS A 79 9.39 -32.59 -21.58
CA LYS A 79 10.12 -33.86 -21.56
C LYS A 79 10.17 -34.37 -20.12
N GLY A 80 9.38 -35.41 -19.83
CA GLY A 80 9.17 -35.87 -18.44
C GLY A 80 8.54 -34.77 -17.58
N PHE A 81 9.18 -34.44 -16.46
CA PHE A 81 8.76 -33.35 -15.55
C PHE A 81 9.31 -31.97 -15.93
N GLN A 82 10.22 -31.90 -16.91
CA GLN A 82 10.83 -30.64 -17.33
C GLN A 82 10.00 -29.97 -18.42
N VAL A 83 9.84 -28.66 -18.29
CA VAL A 83 9.00 -27.84 -19.16
C VAL A 83 9.79 -26.64 -19.67
N TYR A 84 9.69 -26.38 -20.97
CA TYR A 84 10.40 -25.33 -21.67
C TYR A 84 9.49 -24.58 -22.63
N VAL A 85 9.94 -23.39 -23.04
CA VAL A 85 9.33 -22.62 -24.12
C VAL A 85 10.33 -22.43 -25.25
N LEU A 86 9.93 -22.75 -26.47
CA LEU A 86 10.70 -22.52 -27.68
C LEU A 86 10.07 -21.38 -28.48
N ARG A 87 10.87 -20.38 -28.85
CA ARG A 87 10.50 -19.37 -29.84
C ARG A 87 11.34 -19.55 -31.08
N LYS A 88 10.71 -19.47 -32.25
CA LYS A 88 11.39 -19.63 -33.53
C LYS A 88 11.07 -18.50 -34.48
N LYS A 89 11.95 -18.30 -35.45
CA LYS A 89 11.72 -17.37 -36.54
C LYS A 89 10.58 -17.88 -37.45
N PRO A 90 9.73 -17.00 -37.99
CA PRO A 90 8.64 -17.40 -38.88
C PRO A 90 9.18 -17.96 -40.21
N PRO A 91 8.46 -18.88 -40.86
CA PRO A 91 8.81 -19.32 -42.21
C PRO A 91 8.48 -18.24 -43.26
N GLY A 92 9.20 -18.22 -44.38
CA GLY A 92 8.90 -17.37 -45.55
C GLY A 92 9.90 -16.24 -45.82
N LEU A 93 9.65 -15.45 -46.88
CA LEU A 93 10.40 -14.23 -47.19
C LEU A 93 10.01 -13.13 -46.18
N LEU A 94 10.93 -12.81 -45.27
CA LEU A 94 10.72 -11.81 -44.23
C LEU A 94 11.33 -10.45 -44.61
N LEU A 95 10.72 -9.37 -44.12
CA LEU A 95 11.27 -8.03 -44.28
C LEU A 95 12.67 -7.92 -43.67
N PRO A 96 13.61 -7.20 -44.31
CA PRO A 96 14.94 -6.97 -43.75
C PRO A 96 14.85 -6.38 -42.33
N LYS A 97 15.54 -7.02 -41.37
CA LYS A 97 15.58 -6.66 -39.93
C LYS A 97 14.34 -7.01 -39.09
N ALA A 98 13.32 -7.67 -39.64
CA ALA A 98 12.22 -8.24 -38.86
C ALA A 98 12.60 -9.61 -38.25
N HIS A 99 11.96 -10.01 -37.15
CA HIS A 99 12.07 -11.35 -36.53
C HIS A 99 13.49 -11.80 -36.17
N LYS A 100 14.28 -10.89 -35.59
CA LYS A 100 15.65 -11.17 -35.07
C LYS A 100 15.59 -11.87 -33.72
N ILE A 101 15.37 -13.19 -33.75
CA ILE A 101 15.24 -13.99 -32.52
C ILE A 101 16.58 -14.15 -31.76
N ASP A 102 17.70 -13.98 -32.45
CA ASP A 102 19.06 -13.93 -31.89
C ASP A 102 19.21 -12.75 -30.92
N ARG A 103 18.73 -11.59 -31.37
CA ARG A 103 18.69 -10.35 -30.60
C ARG A 103 17.80 -10.48 -29.36
N GLU A 104 16.62 -11.10 -29.52
CA GLU A 104 15.68 -11.37 -28.42
C GLU A 104 16.28 -12.30 -27.36
N PHE A 105 17.07 -13.29 -27.77
CA PHE A 105 17.80 -14.17 -26.86
C PHE A 105 18.94 -13.43 -26.13
N GLN A 106 19.70 -12.58 -26.84
CA GLN A 106 20.81 -11.81 -26.27
C GLN A 106 20.35 -10.88 -25.15
N VAL A 107 19.27 -10.11 -25.35
CA VAL A 107 18.76 -9.19 -24.32
C VAL A 107 18.24 -9.94 -23.10
N GLN A 108 17.53 -11.06 -23.28
CA GLN A 108 17.07 -11.88 -22.16
C GLN A 108 18.25 -12.49 -21.38
N LYS A 109 19.30 -12.91 -22.07
CA LYS A 109 20.51 -13.44 -21.42
C LYS A 109 21.21 -12.37 -20.59
N ALA A 110 21.32 -11.15 -21.11
CA ALA A 110 21.90 -10.02 -20.38
C ALA A 110 21.05 -9.59 -19.18
N LEU A 111 19.72 -9.60 -19.30
CA LEU A 111 18.81 -9.26 -18.20
C LEU A 111 18.81 -10.33 -17.10
N PHE A 112 18.80 -11.61 -17.49
CA PHE A 112 18.84 -12.71 -16.54
C PHE A 112 20.13 -12.70 -15.70
N SER A 113 21.28 -12.40 -16.31
CA SER A 113 22.58 -12.42 -15.61
C SER A 113 22.71 -11.38 -14.50
N ILE A 114 21.93 -10.29 -14.57
CA ILE A 114 21.89 -9.25 -13.53
C ILE A 114 20.68 -9.40 -12.58
N GLY A 115 19.92 -10.49 -12.69
CA GLY A 115 18.76 -10.77 -11.84
C GLY A 115 17.50 -9.97 -12.18
N PHE A 116 17.40 -9.38 -13.37
CA PHE A 116 16.15 -8.78 -13.85
C PHE A 116 15.13 -9.91 -14.19
N PRO A 117 13.84 -9.78 -13.85
CA PRO A 117 12.87 -10.87 -13.96
C PRO A 117 12.51 -11.17 -15.42
N VAL A 118 13.24 -12.09 -16.05
CA VAL A 118 12.95 -12.68 -17.37
C VAL A 118 13.02 -14.21 -17.29
N PRO A 119 12.35 -14.94 -18.18
CA PRO A 119 12.53 -16.40 -18.26
C PRO A 119 14.01 -16.74 -18.49
N LYS A 120 14.52 -17.75 -17.80
CA LYS A 120 15.91 -18.17 -17.94
C LYS A 120 16.19 -18.62 -19.39
N PRO A 121 17.06 -17.92 -20.14
CA PRO A 121 17.43 -18.37 -21.47
C PRO A 121 18.36 -19.58 -21.37
N LEU A 122 18.06 -20.64 -22.11
CA LEU A 122 18.77 -21.91 -22.02
C LEU A 122 19.67 -22.15 -23.24
N LEU A 123 19.15 -21.91 -24.45
CA LEU A 123 19.87 -22.21 -25.69
C LEU A 123 19.39 -21.31 -26.83
N TYR A 124 20.33 -20.84 -27.65
CA TYR A 124 20.05 -20.33 -29.00
C TYR A 124 20.68 -21.26 -30.03
N CYS A 125 19.95 -21.53 -31.12
CA CYS A 125 20.37 -22.39 -32.22
C CYS A 125 20.17 -21.67 -33.55
N SER A 126 21.29 -21.34 -34.20
CA SER A 126 21.32 -20.76 -35.56
C SER A 126 21.31 -21.81 -36.67
N ASP A 127 21.51 -23.09 -36.33
CA ASP A 127 21.53 -24.19 -37.30
C ASP A 127 20.12 -24.52 -37.78
N THR A 128 19.75 -23.96 -38.93
CA THR A 128 18.44 -24.17 -39.55
C THR A 128 18.18 -25.62 -39.97
N SER A 129 19.20 -26.48 -40.04
CA SER A 129 19.01 -27.91 -40.35
C SER A 129 18.27 -28.67 -39.24
N VAL A 130 18.24 -28.13 -38.01
CA VAL A 130 17.66 -28.78 -36.83
C VAL A 130 16.12 -28.84 -36.91
N ILE A 131 15.45 -27.70 -37.10
CA ILE A 131 13.97 -27.64 -37.20
C ILE A 131 13.46 -26.80 -38.38
N GLY A 132 14.34 -26.51 -39.35
CA GLY A 132 14.02 -25.74 -40.56
C GLY A 132 14.08 -24.22 -40.37
N THR A 133 14.48 -23.73 -39.20
CA THR A 133 14.59 -22.30 -38.88
C THR A 133 15.46 -22.12 -37.64
N GLU A 134 16.03 -20.92 -37.46
CA GLU A 134 16.64 -20.52 -36.20
C GLU A 134 15.59 -20.53 -35.07
N PHE A 135 16.02 -20.86 -33.85
CA PHE A 135 15.18 -20.84 -32.65
C PHE A 135 15.99 -20.62 -31.37
N TYR A 136 15.31 -20.25 -30.29
CA TYR A 136 15.86 -20.30 -28.95
C TYR A 136 14.89 -20.96 -27.96
N VAL A 137 15.44 -21.48 -26.86
CA VAL A 137 14.72 -22.17 -25.79
C VAL A 137 14.98 -21.46 -24.47
N MET A 138 13.93 -21.30 -23.68
CA MET A 138 13.95 -20.73 -22.33
C MET A 138 13.14 -21.59 -21.36
N GLU A 139 13.32 -21.35 -20.07
CA GLU A 139 12.53 -21.96 -19.02
C GLU A 139 11.06 -21.54 -19.10
N HIS A 140 10.15 -22.47 -18.80
CA HIS A 140 8.74 -22.16 -18.66
C HIS A 140 8.43 -21.59 -17.26
N VAL A 141 8.16 -20.29 -17.18
CA VAL A 141 7.79 -19.63 -15.92
C VAL A 141 6.31 -19.82 -15.63
N GLN A 142 5.98 -20.55 -14.56
CA GLN A 142 4.60 -20.79 -14.16
C GLN A 142 4.10 -19.69 -13.19
N GLY A 143 3.09 -18.93 -13.62
CA GLY A 143 2.52 -17.84 -12.81
C GLY A 143 1.14 -17.39 -13.28
N ARG A 144 0.69 -16.24 -12.78
CA ARG A 144 -0.56 -15.56 -13.16
C ARG A 144 -0.27 -14.57 -14.28
N ILE A 145 -1.08 -14.60 -15.33
CA ILE A 145 -1.04 -13.63 -16.44
C ILE A 145 -2.42 -13.00 -16.53
N PHE A 146 -2.47 -11.67 -16.42
CA PHE A 146 -3.72 -10.92 -16.49
C PHE A 146 -3.84 -10.29 -17.88
N ARG A 147 -4.94 -10.57 -18.58
CA ARG A 147 -5.22 -10.01 -19.92
C ARG A 147 -6.24 -8.88 -19.90
N ASP A 148 -7.04 -8.83 -18.84
CA ASP A 148 -8.02 -7.79 -18.59
C ASP A 148 -7.42 -6.78 -17.61
N PHE A 149 -7.38 -5.51 -18.03
CA PHE A 149 -6.82 -4.41 -17.23
C PHE A 149 -7.66 -4.10 -15.98
N SER A 150 -8.92 -4.51 -15.94
CA SER A 150 -9.73 -4.42 -14.72
C SER A 150 -9.33 -5.44 -13.65
N ILE A 151 -8.52 -6.45 -14.02
CA ILE A 151 -8.06 -7.56 -13.17
C ILE A 151 -9.22 -8.15 -12.35
N PRO A 152 -10.22 -8.77 -13.00
CA PRO A 152 -11.40 -9.26 -12.31
C PRO A 152 -11.03 -10.43 -11.38
N GLY A 153 -11.67 -10.48 -10.20
CA GLY A 153 -11.48 -11.57 -9.24
C GLY A 153 -10.31 -11.41 -8.26
N VAL A 154 -9.65 -10.25 -8.24
CA VAL A 154 -8.73 -9.85 -7.15
C VAL A 154 -9.29 -8.65 -6.38
N SER A 155 -8.90 -8.51 -5.11
CA SER A 155 -9.34 -7.38 -4.26
C SER A 155 -8.78 -6.04 -4.76
N PRO A 156 -9.39 -4.89 -4.43
CA PRO A 156 -8.86 -3.57 -4.79
C PRO A 156 -7.41 -3.35 -4.32
N ALA A 157 -7.07 -3.82 -3.11
CA ALA A 157 -5.71 -3.71 -2.57
C ALA A 157 -4.70 -4.56 -3.36
N GLU A 158 -5.07 -5.80 -3.69
CA GLU A 158 -4.22 -6.68 -4.51
C GLU A 158 -4.05 -6.12 -5.92
N ARG A 159 -5.11 -5.55 -6.50
CA ARG A 159 -5.08 -4.88 -7.80
C ARG A 159 -4.10 -3.70 -7.82
N SER A 160 -4.15 -2.86 -6.78
CA SER A 160 -3.21 -1.75 -6.62
C SER A 160 -1.78 -2.27 -6.56
N ALA A 161 -1.51 -3.28 -5.72
CA ALA A 161 -0.19 -3.89 -5.61
C ALA A 161 0.32 -4.49 -6.93
N ILE A 162 -0.54 -5.08 -7.77
CA ILE A 162 -0.19 -5.60 -9.09
C ILE A 162 0.27 -4.45 -10.02
N TYR A 163 -0.48 -3.35 -10.05
CA TYR A 163 -0.11 -2.16 -10.83
C TYR A 163 1.17 -1.50 -10.35
N VAL A 164 1.36 -1.41 -9.02
CA VAL A 164 2.61 -0.91 -8.43
C VAL A 164 3.78 -1.80 -8.85
N ALA A 165 3.70 -3.12 -8.66
CA ALA A 165 4.76 -4.06 -9.03
C ALA A 165 5.11 -4.00 -10.52
N MET A 166 4.12 -3.81 -11.39
CA MET A 166 4.32 -3.61 -12.83
C MET A 166 5.15 -2.35 -13.12
N ILE A 167 4.82 -1.22 -12.50
CA ILE A 167 5.51 0.05 -12.73
C ILE A 167 6.89 0.10 -12.06
N GLU A 168 7.05 -0.50 -10.89
CA GLU A 168 8.36 -0.67 -10.24
C GLU A 168 9.30 -1.51 -11.11
N THR A 169 8.79 -2.59 -11.73
CA THR A 169 9.57 -3.42 -12.66
C THR A 169 9.96 -2.63 -13.92
N LEU A 170 9.07 -1.79 -14.45
CA LEU A 170 9.38 -0.91 -15.59
C LEU A 170 10.44 0.12 -15.22
N ALA A 171 10.33 0.74 -14.04
CA ALA A 171 11.32 1.69 -13.55
C ALA A 171 12.67 1.01 -13.34
N GLN A 172 12.70 -0.21 -12.80
CA GLN A 172 13.91 -1.02 -12.65
C GLN A 172 14.57 -1.28 -14.02
N LEU A 173 13.81 -1.66 -15.04
CA LEU A 173 14.31 -1.86 -16.40
C LEU A 173 14.99 -0.61 -16.93
N HIS A 174 14.35 0.54 -16.79
CA HIS A 174 14.88 1.80 -17.28
C HIS A 174 16.01 2.38 -16.42
N SER A 175 16.20 1.90 -15.19
CA SER A 175 17.34 2.26 -14.33
C SER A 175 18.60 1.43 -14.62
N LEU A 176 18.53 0.43 -15.49
CA LEU A 176 19.70 -0.40 -15.82
C LEU A 176 20.77 0.41 -16.57
N ASN A 177 22.02 0.21 -16.19
CA ASN A 177 23.16 0.74 -16.93
C ASN A 177 23.39 -0.11 -18.19
N ILE A 178 23.13 0.46 -19.37
CA ILE A 178 23.30 -0.25 -20.66
C ILE A 178 24.76 -0.68 -20.85
N GLN A 179 25.73 0.14 -20.42
CA GLN A 179 27.15 -0.15 -20.62
C GLN A 179 27.58 -1.42 -19.88
N SER A 180 26.88 -1.81 -18.81
CA SER A 180 27.16 -3.07 -18.10
C SER A 180 26.47 -4.29 -18.69
N LEU A 181 25.53 -4.14 -19.63
CA LEU A 181 24.72 -5.24 -20.17
C LEU A 181 25.36 -6.00 -21.35
N GLN A 182 26.54 -5.59 -21.83
CA GLN A 182 27.18 -6.20 -23.03
C GLN A 182 26.24 -6.22 -24.25
N LEU A 183 25.48 -5.13 -24.43
CA LEU A 183 24.53 -4.95 -25.53
C LEU A 183 25.04 -3.90 -26.53
N GLU A 184 26.35 -3.92 -26.86
CA GLU A 184 26.90 -2.96 -27.82
C GLU A 184 26.21 -3.09 -29.18
N GLY A 185 25.82 -1.95 -29.78
CA GLY A 185 25.13 -1.93 -31.06
C GLY A 185 23.68 -2.45 -31.04
N TYR A 186 23.12 -2.74 -29.86
CA TYR A 186 21.74 -3.21 -29.73
C TYR A 186 20.73 -2.16 -30.19
N GLY A 187 21.00 -0.88 -30.03
CA GLY A 187 20.13 0.18 -30.51
C GLY A 187 20.87 1.48 -30.69
N ARG A 188 20.13 2.49 -31.13
CA ARG A 188 20.62 3.87 -31.16
C ARG A 188 19.70 4.68 -30.24
N GLY A 189 20.25 5.30 -29.20
CA GLY A 189 19.51 6.17 -28.28
C GLY A 189 19.25 7.54 -28.92
N ALA A 190 20.31 8.33 -29.12
CA ALA A 190 20.22 9.70 -29.67
C ALA A 190 19.29 9.82 -30.89
N GLY A 191 18.31 10.73 -30.86
CA GLY A 191 17.33 10.96 -31.92
C GLY A 191 16.22 9.89 -32.03
N TYR A 192 15.92 9.19 -30.93
CA TYR A 192 14.92 8.12 -30.87
C TYR A 192 13.53 8.61 -31.28
N CYS A 193 13.03 9.70 -30.68
CA CYS A 193 11.71 10.25 -30.94
C CYS A 193 11.53 10.60 -32.42
N LYS A 194 12.50 11.33 -33.00
CA LYS A 194 12.45 11.70 -34.43
C LYS A 194 12.40 10.46 -35.34
N ARG A 195 13.22 9.44 -35.03
CA ARG A 195 13.19 8.17 -35.78
C ARG A 195 11.87 7.45 -35.65
N GLN A 196 11.28 7.40 -34.46
CA GLN A 196 9.98 6.75 -34.25
C GLN A 196 8.91 7.44 -35.09
N VAL A 197 8.81 8.76 -35.05
CA VAL A 197 7.83 9.51 -35.86
C VAL A 197 8.01 9.19 -37.34
N LEU A 198 9.22 9.37 -37.89
CA LEU A 198 9.49 9.10 -39.32
C LEU A 198 9.21 7.64 -39.72
N THR A 199 9.54 6.67 -38.85
CA THR A 199 9.32 5.25 -39.12
C THR A 199 7.83 4.95 -39.19
N TRP A 200 7.05 5.40 -38.22
CA TRP A 200 5.61 5.16 -38.17
C TRP A 200 4.86 5.95 -39.25
N THR A 201 5.30 7.15 -39.62
CA THR A 201 4.77 7.88 -40.78
C THR A 201 4.96 7.06 -42.06
N LYS A 202 6.17 6.55 -42.32
CA LYS A 202 6.47 5.74 -43.50
C LYS A 202 5.67 4.43 -43.52
N GLN A 203 5.56 3.75 -42.38
CA GLN A 203 4.79 2.52 -42.26
C GLN A 203 3.28 2.76 -42.47
N TYR A 204 2.73 3.83 -41.89
CA TYR A 204 1.35 4.21 -42.11
C TYR A 204 1.09 4.52 -43.59
N GLN A 205 1.91 5.37 -44.22
CA GLN A 205 1.76 5.75 -45.63
C GLN A 205 1.82 4.54 -46.57
N ALA A 206 2.71 3.58 -46.31
CA ALA A 206 2.81 2.36 -47.11
C ALA A 206 1.58 1.43 -46.97
N ALA A 207 0.86 1.51 -45.86
CA ALA A 207 -0.33 0.70 -45.56
C ALA A 207 -1.66 1.46 -45.77
N ALA A 208 -1.62 2.77 -45.99
CA ALA A 208 -2.78 3.62 -46.14
C ALA A 208 -3.53 3.32 -47.45
N HIS A 209 -4.85 3.18 -47.36
CA HIS A 209 -5.75 2.94 -48.50
C HIS A 209 -6.88 3.98 -48.58
N GLN A 210 -7.01 4.85 -47.56
CA GLN A 210 -7.93 5.97 -47.49
C GLN A 210 -7.25 7.13 -46.77
N ASP A 211 -7.72 8.36 -46.99
CA ASP A 211 -7.23 9.52 -46.25
C ASP A 211 -7.84 9.57 -44.85
N ILE A 212 -6.99 9.73 -43.83
CA ILE A 212 -7.39 9.92 -42.43
C ILE A 212 -6.74 11.22 -41.96
N PRO A 213 -7.43 12.37 -42.05
CA PRO A 213 -6.86 13.68 -41.74
C PRO A 213 -6.23 13.76 -40.34
N ALA A 214 -6.84 13.10 -39.34
CA ALA A 214 -6.31 13.04 -37.98
C ALA A 214 -4.91 12.41 -37.91
N MET A 215 -4.62 11.41 -38.76
CA MET A 215 -3.33 10.75 -38.78
C MET A 215 -2.23 11.65 -39.35
N LYS A 216 -2.56 12.39 -40.42
CA LYS A 216 -1.67 13.39 -41.00
C LYS A 216 -1.39 14.52 -40.01
N GLN A 217 -2.43 15.07 -39.39
CA GLN A 217 -2.29 16.13 -38.38
C GLN A 217 -1.46 15.69 -37.17
N LEU A 218 -1.65 14.46 -36.69
CA LEU A 218 -0.87 13.91 -35.58
C LEU A 218 0.60 13.70 -35.97
N SER A 219 0.87 13.17 -37.17
CA SER A 219 2.23 13.06 -37.71
C SER A 219 2.94 14.42 -37.77
N ASP A 220 2.27 15.42 -38.34
CA ASP A 220 2.80 16.77 -38.50
C ASP A 220 3.05 17.45 -37.15
N TRP A 221 2.12 17.26 -36.20
CA TRP A 221 2.27 17.78 -34.84
C TRP A 221 3.48 17.14 -34.14
N LEU A 222 3.63 15.81 -34.20
CA LEU A 222 4.77 15.11 -33.61
C LEU A 222 6.10 15.57 -34.20
N MET A 223 6.18 15.75 -35.52
CA MET A 223 7.41 16.25 -36.16
C MET A 223 7.76 17.69 -35.73
N LYS A 224 6.77 18.54 -35.47
CA LYS A 224 6.97 19.93 -35.04
C LYS A 224 7.26 20.09 -33.56
N ASN A 225 6.92 19.11 -32.72
CA ASN A 225 7.01 19.18 -31.26
C ASN A 225 7.97 18.11 -30.69
N LEU A 226 9.04 17.79 -31.42
CA LEU A 226 10.07 16.88 -30.92
C LEU A 226 10.67 17.40 -29.61
N PRO A 227 10.94 16.55 -28.61
CA PRO A 227 11.63 16.94 -27.39
C PRO A 227 12.99 17.60 -27.66
N ASP A 228 13.30 18.69 -26.96
CA ASP A 228 14.56 19.44 -27.12
C ASP A 228 15.81 18.59 -26.80
N ASN A 229 15.67 17.60 -25.91
CA ASN A 229 16.73 16.65 -25.55
C ASN A 229 16.27 15.19 -25.74
N ASP A 230 16.53 14.63 -26.93
CA ASP A 230 16.20 13.26 -27.32
C ASP A 230 17.44 12.35 -27.31
N ASN A 231 18.28 12.49 -26.27
CA ASN A 231 19.55 11.77 -26.12
C ASN A 231 19.55 10.75 -24.97
N GLU A 232 18.42 10.54 -24.29
CA GLU A 232 18.32 9.52 -23.24
C GLU A 232 18.53 8.13 -23.87
N GLU A 233 19.49 7.38 -23.32
CA GLU A 233 19.81 6.03 -23.77
C GLU A 233 19.42 5.05 -22.65
N ASN A 234 18.24 4.44 -22.76
CA ASN A 234 17.79 3.38 -21.85
C ASN A 234 17.41 2.14 -22.65
N LEU A 235 17.60 0.97 -22.05
CA LEU A 235 16.99 -0.24 -22.57
C LEU A 235 15.47 -0.13 -22.38
N ILE A 236 14.73 -0.13 -23.49
CA ILE A 236 13.28 -0.11 -23.49
C ILE A 236 12.75 -1.44 -24.04
N HIS A 237 11.62 -1.88 -23.50
CA HIS A 237 10.92 -3.10 -23.91
C HIS A 237 10.21 -2.91 -25.26
N GLY A 238 9.59 -1.75 -25.50
CA GLY A 238 8.88 -1.43 -26.74
C GLY A 238 7.46 -1.98 -26.87
N ASP A 239 7.09 -2.97 -26.06
CA ASP A 239 5.71 -3.49 -25.87
C ASP A 239 5.43 -3.87 -24.41
N PHE A 240 5.77 -2.99 -23.46
CA PHE A 240 5.56 -3.26 -22.04
C PHE A 240 4.09 -3.10 -21.64
N LYS A 241 3.43 -4.19 -21.26
CA LYS A 241 2.00 -4.22 -20.92
C LYS A 241 1.64 -5.42 -20.05
N LEU A 242 0.47 -5.35 -19.41
CA LEU A 242 0.02 -6.29 -18.38
C LEU A 242 0.02 -7.77 -18.82
N ASP A 243 -0.39 -8.05 -20.06
CA ASP A 243 -0.47 -9.41 -20.62
C ASP A 243 0.89 -10.00 -21.04
N ASN A 244 1.94 -9.18 -21.05
CA ASN A 244 3.33 -9.61 -21.23
C ASN A 244 4.06 -9.82 -19.89
N ILE A 245 3.35 -9.77 -18.75
CA ILE A 245 3.95 -9.93 -17.42
C ILE A 245 3.40 -11.18 -16.74
N VAL A 246 4.32 -11.99 -16.20
CA VAL A 246 4.00 -13.13 -15.34
C VAL A 246 4.18 -12.71 -13.89
N PHE A 247 3.10 -12.79 -13.13
CA PHE A 247 3.08 -12.56 -11.69
C PHE A 247 3.20 -13.89 -10.94
N HIS A 248 3.73 -13.82 -9.72
CA HIS A 248 3.81 -14.96 -8.82
C HIS A 248 2.42 -15.62 -8.62
N PRO A 249 2.31 -16.96 -8.50
CA PRO A 249 1.04 -17.66 -8.32
C PRO A 249 0.16 -17.17 -7.16
N LYS A 250 0.78 -16.61 -6.10
CA LYS A 250 0.10 -16.18 -4.86
C LYS A 250 0.42 -14.76 -4.39
N GLU A 251 1.42 -14.09 -4.97
CA GLU A 251 1.90 -12.78 -4.52
C GLU A 251 1.74 -11.75 -5.64
N SER A 252 1.55 -10.48 -5.31
CA SER A 252 1.55 -9.35 -6.27
C SER A 252 2.97 -8.93 -6.62
N ARG A 253 3.75 -9.86 -7.17
CA ARG A 253 5.16 -9.68 -7.52
C ARG A 253 5.42 -10.19 -8.92
N VAL A 254 6.17 -9.42 -9.72
CA VAL A 254 6.59 -9.82 -11.07
C VAL A 254 7.69 -10.88 -10.98
N ILE A 255 7.52 -11.96 -11.74
CA ILE A 255 8.50 -13.07 -11.82
C ILE A 255 9.06 -13.28 -13.22
N ALA A 256 8.39 -12.76 -14.26
CA ALA A 256 8.96 -12.68 -15.62
C ALA A 256 8.28 -11.60 -16.46
N VAL A 257 9.08 -10.89 -17.26
CA VAL A 257 8.64 -10.01 -18.35
C VAL A 257 8.92 -10.72 -19.68
N LEU A 258 7.90 -10.80 -20.54
CA LEU A 258 7.88 -11.56 -21.78
C LEU A 258 7.85 -10.64 -23.00
N ASP A 259 8.18 -11.22 -24.16
CA ASP A 259 8.05 -10.60 -25.48
C ASP A 259 8.97 -9.42 -25.79
N TRP A 260 10.27 -9.68 -25.75
CA TRP A 260 11.34 -8.72 -25.98
C TRP A 260 11.59 -8.36 -27.45
N GLU A 261 10.68 -8.71 -28.36
CA GLU A 261 10.90 -8.60 -29.81
C GLU A 261 11.07 -7.14 -30.29
N LEU A 262 10.38 -6.19 -29.65
CA LEU A 262 10.43 -4.76 -29.98
C LEU A 262 11.47 -3.98 -29.18
N SER A 263 12.23 -4.67 -28.32
CA SER A 263 13.15 -4.01 -27.40
C SER A 263 14.34 -3.39 -28.13
N THR A 264 14.75 -2.22 -27.67
CA THR A 264 15.84 -1.44 -28.25
C THR A 264 16.43 -0.50 -27.22
N ILE A 265 17.52 0.19 -27.56
CA ILE A 265 17.93 1.40 -26.86
C ILE A 265 17.09 2.57 -27.37
N GLY A 266 16.51 3.33 -26.46
CA GLY A 266 15.62 4.44 -26.77
C GLY A 266 15.17 5.21 -25.54
N HIS A 267 14.17 6.07 -25.73
CA HIS A 267 13.68 6.96 -24.69
C HIS A 267 12.67 6.23 -23.76
N PRO A 268 12.90 6.18 -22.44
CA PRO A 268 12.14 5.35 -21.50
C PRO A 268 10.68 5.79 -21.30
N LEU A 269 10.39 7.09 -21.46
CA LEU A 269 9.01 7.59 -21.45
C LEU A 269 8.13 6.99 -22.56
N SER A 270 8.71 6.39 -23.61
CA SER A 270 7.90 5.71 -24.64
C SER A 270 7.20 4.46 -24.10
N ASP A 271 7.86 3.67 -23.25
CA ASP A 271 7.23 2.52 -22.60
C ASP A 271 6.26 2.95 -21.50
N LEU A 272 6.60 4.00 -20.73
CA LEU A 272 5.68 4.55 -19.72
C LEU A 272 4.38 5.08 -20.34
N ALA A 273 4.49 5.74 -21.50
CA ALA A 273 3.33 6.20 -22.25
C ALA A 273 2.53 5.03 -22.86
N HIS A 274 3.21 3.97 -23.33
CA HIS A 274 2.59 2.75 -23.83
C HIS A 274 1.75 2.05 -22.76
N VAL A 275 2.33 1.81 -21.57
CA VAL A 275 1.58 1.18 -20.47
C VAL A 275 0.44 2.07 -19.96
N SER A 276 0.52 3.40 -20.11
CA SER A 276 -0.53 4.33 -19.70
C SER A 276 -1.70 4.46 -20.71
N GLN A 277 -1.60 3.85 -21.89
CA GLN A 277 -2.63 4.00 -22.94
C GLN A 277 -4.02 3.58 -22.48
N PHE A 278 -4.13 2.59 -21.59
CA PHE A 278 -5.44 2.07 -21.15
C PHE A 278 -6.31 3.12 -20.45
N TYR A 279 -5.71 4.12 -19.79
CA TYR A 279 -6.45 5.23 -19.16
C TYR A 279 -7.13 6.15 -20.18
N PHE A 280 -6.58 6.20 -21.40
CA PHE A 280 -7.01 7.14 -22.43
C PHE A 280 -7.62 6.46 -23.64
N TRP A 281 -7.90 5.15 -23.54
CA TRP A 281 -8.39 4.37 -24.67
C TRP A 281 -9.72 4.93 -25.21
N PRO A 282 -9.88 5.06 -26.55
CA PRO A 282 -11.10 5.62 -27.12
C PRO A 282 -12.31 4.73 -26.79
N ARG A 283 -13.38 5.30 -26.24
CA ARG A 283 -14.60 4.56 -25.87
C ARG A 283 -15.28 3.87 -27.06
N THR A 284 -15.04 4.37 -28.27
CA THR A 284 -15.58 3.86 -29.54
C THR A 284 -14.83 2.64 -30.06
N VAL A 285 -13.67 2.29 -29.47
CA VAL A 285 -12.86 1.14 -29.86
C VAL A 285 -12.99 0.08 -28.77
N PRO A 286 -13.51 -1.13 -29.07
CA PRO A 286 -13.53 -2.23 -28.11
C PRO A 286 -12.12 -2.46 -27.57
N LEU A 287 -11.98 -2.51 -26.23
CA LEU A 287 -10.71 -2.87 -25.62
C LEU A 287 -10.35 -4.28 -26.11
N LEU A 288 -9.15 -4.44 -26.66
CA LEU A 288 -8.61 -5.76 -27.00
C LEU A 288 -8.52 -6.55 -25.68
N ASN A 289 -9.51 -7.42 -25.42
CA ASN A 289 -9.64 -8.41 -24.31
C ASN A 289 -10.67 -8.17 -23.17
N GLY A 290 -11.69 -7.31 -23.33
CA GLY A 290 -12.83 -7.17 -22.38
C GLY A 290 -12.43 -6.45 -21.07
N GLY A 291 -13.32 -5.91 -20.23
CA GLY A 291 -14.74 -5.56 -20.31
C GLY A 291 -15.04 -4.47 -19.25
N ALA A 292 -16.15 -3.74 -19.40
CA ALA A 292 -16.69 -2.71 -18.52
C ALA A 292 -15.84 -1.44 -18.26
N TYR A 293 -16.51 -0.29 -18.36
CA TYR A 293 -15.97 1.01 -18.00
C TYR A 293 -15.63 1.06 -16.51
N LEU A 294 -14.53 1.74 -16.15
CA LEU A 294 -14.11 1.99 -14.78
C LEU A 294 -15.26 2.63 -13.98
N GLN A 295 -15.93 1.83 -13.14
CA GLN A 295 -16.75 2.35 -12.05
C GLN A 295 -15.84 2.86 -10.93
N GLU A 296 -16.36 3.74 -10.09
CA GLU A 296 -15.64 4.23 -8.90
C GLU A 296 -15.28 3.05 -7.97
N ASN A 297 -14.13 3.16 -7.30
CA ASN A 297 -13.61 2.18 -6.33
C ASN A 297 -12.98 0.88 -6.89
N THR A 298 -12.18 0.99 -7.97
CA THR A 298 -11.53 -0.18 -8.59
C THR A 298 -10.18 -0.58 -7.98
N GLY A 299 -9.53 0.20 -7.12
CA GLY A 299 -8.16 -0.14 -6.68
C GLY A 299 -7.12 -0.18 -7.81
N ILE A 300 -7.42 0.42 -8.97
CA ILE A 300 -6.46 0.71 -10.02
C ILE A 300 -5.92 2.12 -9.74
N PRO A 301 -4.59 2.31 -9.55
CA PRO A 301 -4.04 3.63 -9.33
C PRO A 301 -4.37 4.58 -10.48
N SER A 302 -4.45 5.88 -10.21
CA SER A 302 -4.49 6.91 -11.25
C SER A 302 -3.20 6.93 -12.08
N VAL A 303 -3.28 7.52 -13.28
CA VAL A 303 -2.10 7.68 -14.14
C VAL A 303 -1.04 8.58 -13.49
N GLU A 304 -1.47 9.59 -12.73
CA GLU A 304 -0.58 10.47 -11.96
C GLU A 304 0.14 9.72 -10.84
N GLU A 305 -0.53 8.79 -10.14
CA GLU A 305 0.10 7.93 -9.13
C GLU A 305 1.12 6.97 -9.76
N LEU A 306 0.80 6.34 -10.89
CA LEU A 306 1.76 5.49 -11.60
C LEU A 306 3.00 6.26 -12.07
N ILE A 307 2.82 7.46 -12.62
CA ILE A 307 3.94 8.34 -12.99
C ILE A 307 4.77 8.72 -11.76
N SER A 308 4.11 9.03 -10.64
CA SER A 308 4.80 9.36 -9.39
C SER A 308 5.63 8.20 -8.85
N ILE A 309 5.10 6.97 -8.86
CA ILE A 309 5.83 5.76 -8.47
C ILE A 309 7.02 5.55 -9.41
N TYR A 310 6.79 5.62 -10.72
CA TYR A 310 7.84 5.48 -11.72
C TYR A 310 8.98 6.48 -11.50
N CYS A 311 8.65 7.77 -11.35
CA CYS A 311 9.64 8.83 -11.16
C CYS A 311 10.41 8.64 -9.84
N ARG A 312 9.73 8.22 -8.76
CA ARG A 312 10.35 7.91 -7.47
C ARG A 312 11.35 6.76 -7.59
N CYS A 313 10.97 5.66 -8.24
CA CYS A 313 11.84 4.50 -8.45
C CYS A 313 13.03 4.82 -9.36
N ARG A 314 12.85 5.74 -10.32
CA ARG A 314 13.91 6.24 -11.21
C ARG A 314 14.79 7.32 -10.59
N GLY A 315 14.37 7.94 -9.47
CA GLY A 315 15.03 9.10 -8.89
C GLY A 315 14.97 10.37 -9.78
N ILE A 316 13.93 10.52 -10.61
CA ILE A 316 13.75 11.66 -11.51
C ILE A 316 12.58 12.56 -11.08
N ASN A 317 12.51 13.78 -11.63
CA ASN A 317 11.42 14.69 -11.32
C ASN A 317 10.07 14.10 -11.76
N SER A 318 9.06 14.22 -10.90
CA SER A 318 7.67 13.89 -11.26
C SER A 318 7.17 14.77 -12.41
N ASN A 319 7.71 15.98 -12.58
CA ASN A 319 7.41 16.86 -13.70
C ASN A 319 8.02 16.36 -15.02
N LEU A 320 7.19 15.82 -15.92
CA LEU A 320 7.59 15.28 -17.23
C LEU A 320 7.15 16.24 -18.35
N PRO A 321 7.95 17.26 -18.73
CA PRO A 321 7.53 18.35 -19.62
C PRO A 321 7.08 17.86 -21.01
N ASN A 322 7.64 16.75 -21.50
CA ASN A 322 7.33 16.19 -22.81
C ASN A 322 6.30 15.03 -22.75
N TRP A 323 5.59 14.85 -21.63
CA TRP A 323 4.70 13.70 -21.46
C TRP A 323 3.65 13.55 -22.56
N ASN A 324 3.00 14.65 -22.94
CA ASN A 324 2.00 14.65 -24.00
C ASN A 324 2.57 14.22 -25.36
N PHE A 325 3.83 14.56 -25.64
CA PHE A 325 4.50 14.09 -26.84
C PHE A 325 4.59 12.57 -26.84
N PHE A 326 5.01 11.96 -25.73
CA PHE A 326 5.11 10.50 -25.63
C PHE A 326 3.75 9.80 -25.68
N LEU A 327 2.71 10.35 -25.04
CA LEU A 327 1.34 9.85 -25.19
C LEU A 327 0.87 9.91 -26.64
N ALA A 328 1.03 11.06 -27.30
CA ALA A 328 0.65 11.25 -28.70
C ALA A 328 1.42 10.29 -29.63
N LEU A 329 2.72 10.13 -29.42
CA LEU A 329 3.57 9.19 -30.17
C LEU A 329 3.11 7.74 -29.97
N SER A 330 2.71 7.39 -28.75
CA SER A 330 2.22 6.06 -28.40
C SER A 330 0.92 5.72 -29.16
N PHE A 331 -0.04 6.65 -29.20
CA PHE A 331 -1.28 6.51 -29.99
C PHE A 331 -1.01 6.51 -31.49
N PHE A 332 -0.07 7.32 -31.98
CA PHE A 332 0.36 7.33 -33.38
C PHE A 332 0.93 5.97 -33.81
N LYS A 333 1.79 5.38 -32.99
CA LYS A 333 2.32 4.02 -33.18
C LYS A 333 1.18 2.99 -33.22
N MET A 334 0.24 3.04 -32.29
CA MET A 334 -0.88 2.09 -32.25
C MET A 334 -1.78 2.20 -33.48
N ALA A 335 -2.09 3.42 -33.94
CA ALA A 335 -2.85 3.67 -35.16
C ALA A 335 -2.11 3.12 -36.41
N GLY A 336 -0.79 3.32 -36.50
CA GLY A 336 0.04 2.76 -37.56
C GLY A 336 0.05 1.22 -37.58
N ILE A 337 0.13 0.57 -36.40
CA ILE A 337 0.04 -0.89 -36.27
C ILE A 337 -1.34 -1.37 -36.74
N ALA A 338 -2.42 -0.75 -36.27
CA ALA A 338 -3.78 -1.08 -36.67
C ALA A 338 -3.97 -0.97 -38.19
N GLN A 339 -3.45 0.10 -38.81
CA GLN A 339 -3.46 0.28 -40.26
C GLN A 339 -2.70 -0.82 -40.99
N GLY A 340 -1.51 -1.20 -40.50
CA GLY A 340 -0.71 -2.28 -41.09
C GLY A 340 -1.34 -3.67 -40.95
N VAL A 341 -2.08 -3.93 -39.88
CA VAL A 341 -2.88 -5.15 -39.72
C VAL A 341 -4.05 -5.16 -40.71
N TYR A 342 -4.78 -4.05 -40.82
CA TYR A 342 -5.91 -3.94 -41.72
C TYR A 342 -5.50 -4.00 -43.21
N SER A 343 -4.39 -3.37 -43.59
CA SER A 343 -3.83 -3.47 -44.94
C SER A 343 -3.49 -4.91 -45.33
N ARG A 344 -2.91 -5.71 -44.41
CA ARG A 344 -2.66 -7.13 -44.65
C ARG A 344 -3.94 -7.95 -44.81
N TYR A 345 -5.00 -7.58 -44.10
CA TYR A 345 -6.33 -8.16 -44.31
C TYR A 345 -6.88 -7.88 -45.70
N LEU A 346 -6.79 -6.63 -46.18
CA LEU A 346 -7.21 -6.27 -47.54
C LEU A 346 -6.44 -7.03 -48.63
N LEU A 347 -5.17 -7.38 -48.35
CA LEU A 347 -4.32 -8.17 -49.24
C LEU A 347 -4.50 -9.70 -49.10
N GLY A 348 -5.42 -10.17 -48.26
CA GLY A 348 -5.65 -11.60 -48.02
C GLY A 348 -4.54 -12.33 -47.25
N ASN A 349 -3.65 -11.58 -46.59
CA ASN A 349 -2.47 -12.08 -45.88
C ASN A 349 -2.60 -11.94 -44.34
N ASN A 350 -3.82 -11.99 -43.80
CA ASN A 350 -4.09 -11.84 -42.37
C ASN A 350 -3.87 -13.12 -41.55
N ALA A 351 -3.45 -12.95 -40.29
CA ALA A 351 -3.29 -14.06 -39.35
C ALA A 351 -4.60 -14.42 -38.60
N SER A 352 -5.64 -13.58 -38.65
CA SER A 352 -6.94 -13.82 -37.99
C SER A 352 -8.13 -13.23 -38.75
N GLU A 353 -9.28 -13.90 -38.72
CA GLU A 353 -10.55 -13.41 -39.28
C GLU A 353 -11.03 -12.09 -38.62
N SER A 354 -10.62 -11.83 -37.38
CA SER A 354 -10.92 -10.59 -36.66
C SER A 354 -10.16 -9.35 -37.16
N SER A 355 -9.24 -9.49 -38.13
CA SER A 355 -8.41 -8.39 -38.62
C SER A 355 -9.19 -7.28 -39.34
N PHE A 356 -10.43 -7.54 -39.78
CA PHE A 356 -11.33 -6.54 -40.38
C PHE A 356 -11.71 -5.41 -39.41
N TRP A 357 -11.85 -5.69 -38.10
CA TRP A 357 -12.25 -4.71 -37.10
C TRP A 357 -11.27 -3.53 -36.95
N PHE A 358 -10.01 -3.72 -37.37
CA PHE A 358 -8.99 -2.67 -37.33
C PHE A 358 -9.29 -1.51 -38.30
N ALA A 359 -10.14 -1.70 -39.32
CA ALA A 359 -10.61 -0.63 -40.21
C ALA A 359 -11.18 0.57 -39.43
N ASN A 360 -11.98 0.28 -38.41
CA ASN A 360 -12.69 1.27 -37.60
C ASN A 360 -11.89 1.74 -36.38
N THR A 361 -10.62 1.32 -36.26
CA THR A 361 -9.78 1.59 -35.08
C THR A 361 -8.77 2.71 -35.32
N VAL A 362 -8.28 2.86 -36.55
CA VAL A 362 -7.18 3.79 -36.89
C VAL A 362 -7.55 5.24 -36.62
N GLN A 363 -8.71 5.70 -37.11
CA GLN A 363 -9.14 7.08 -36.96
C GLN A 363 -9.38 7.48 -35.48
N PRO A 364 -10.14 6.71 -34.65
CA PRO A 364 -10.32 7.05 -33.24
C PRO A 364 -9.02 7.11 -32.43
N LEU A 365 -8.05 6.27 -32.73
CA LEU A 365 -6.72 6.30 -32.10
C LEU A 365 -5.95 7.57 -32.48
N ALA A 366 -5.94 7.92 -33.77
CA ALA A 366 -5.29 9.14 -34.26
C ALA A 366 -5.91 10.42 -33.67
N GLU A 367 -7.24 10.50 -33.61
CA GLU A 367 -7.98 11.61 -32.99
C GLU A 367 -7.68 11.73 -31.49
N THR A 368 -7.58 10.59 -30.79
CA THR A 368 -7.23 10.58 -29.37
C THR A 368 -5.80 11.03 -29.14
N GLY A 369 -4.84 10.58 -29.94
CA GLY A 369 -3.46 11.07 -29.90
C GLY A 369 -3.37 12.59 -30.11
N LEU A 370 -4.11 13.15 -31.09
CA LEU A 370 -4.15 14.58 -31.36
C LEU A 370 -4.83 15.39 -30.24
N ARG A 371 -5.85 14.83 -29.59
CA ARG A 371 -6.49 15.45 -28.44
C ARG A 371 -5.55 15.48 -27.23
N LEU A 372 -4.84 14.38 -26.97
CA LEU A 372 -3.85 14.30 -25.89
C LEU A 372 -2.66 15.23 -26.13
N SER A 373 -2.27 15.42 -27.39
CA SER A 373 -1.17 16.33 -27.75
C SER A 373 -1.45 17.79 -27.39
N LYS A 374 -2.73 18.18 -27.35
CA LYS A 374 -3.20 19.53 -27.01
C LYS A 374 -3.68 19.67 -25.56
N ARG A 375 -3.61 18.60 -24.76
CA ARG A 375 -4.07 18.61 -23.38
C ARG A 375 -3.13 19.44 -22.51
N THR A 376 -3.64 20.30 -21.64
CA THR A 376 -2.83 20.84 -20.55
C THR A 376 -2.57 19.70 -19.56
N PHE A 377 -1.40 19.08 -19.63
CA PHE A 377 -1.00 18.03 -18.70
C PHE A 377 -0.01 18.62 -17.71
N SER A 378 -0.42 18.69 -16.45
CA SER A 378 0.45 19.04 -15.34
C SER A 378 0.82 17.76 -14.61
N THR A 379 2.07 17.35 -14.74
CA THR A 379 2.69 16.35 -13.86
C THR A 379 2.97 16.90 -12.47
N ALA A 380 3.00 18.22 -12.31
CA ALA A 380 2.89 18.81 -10.99
C ALA A 380 1.48 18.50 -10.49
N LEU A 381 1.38 17.95 -9.27
CA LEU A 381 0.18 18.12 -8.45
C LEU A 381 -0.31 19.57 -8.66
N PRO A 382 -1.62 19.81 -8.86
CA PRO A 382 -2.15 21.14 -9.12
C PRO A 382 -1.44 22.13 -8.21
N GLN A 383 -0.87 23.22 -8.77
CA GLN A 383 -0.06 24.19 -8.02
C GLN A 383 -0.80 24.65 -6.78
N THR A 384 -0.61 23.92 -5.69
CA THR A 384 -0.89 24.31 -4.34
C THR A 384 0.30 25.15 -3.97
N ASP A 385 0.03 26.45 -3.80
CA ASP A 385 0.87 27.43 -3.14
C ASP A 385 1.98 26.77 -2.31
N THR A 386 3.22 26.84 -2.81
CA THR A 386 4.39 26.19 -2.20
C THR A 386 4.74 26.76 -0.83
N THR A 387 4.00 27.76 -0.35
CA THR A 387 4.11 28.23 1.02
C THR A 387 3.27 27.45 2.04
N GLN A 388 2.34 26.56 1.62
CA GLN A 388 1.35 26.04 2.56
C GLN A 388 1.51 24.63 3.14
N HIS A 389 2.02 23.58 2.47
CA HIS A 389 1.91 22.23 3.10
C HIS A 389 3.12 21.29 2.90
N LEU A 390 3.96 21.18 3.94
CA LEU A 390 4.96 20.11 4.14
C LEU A 390 4.34 18.68 4.19
N PHE A 391 3.03 18.59 4.43
CA PHE A 391 2.27 17.35 4.56
C PHE A 391 0.99 17.46 3.74
N VAL A 392 0.95 16.81 2.58
CA VAL A 392 -0.17 16.90 1.62
C VAL A 392 -1.22 15.84 1.95
N GLN A 393 -2.48 16.26 2.13
CA GLN A 393 -3.61 15.34 2.24
C GLN A 393 -3.96 14.72 0.88
N THR A 394 -4.49 13.51 0.92
CA THR A 394 -5.11 12.91 -0.27
C THR A 394 -6.43 13.61 -0.58
N ARG A 395 -6.91 13.49 -1.82
CA ARG A 395 -8.23 14.03 -2.20
C ARG A 395 -9.35 13.43 -1.35
N THR A 396 -9.27 12.12 -1.07
CA THR A 396 -10.19 11.41 -0.18
C THR A 396 -10.12 11.96 1.24
N GLY A 397 -8.91 12.15 1.78
CA GLY A 397 -8.70 12.74 3.11
C GLY A 397 -9.31 14.14 3.25
N GLN A 398 -9.14 14.99 2.23
CA GLN A 398 -9.71 16.33 2.19
C GLN A 398 -11.25 16.32 2.15
N ASP A 399 -11.85 15.43 1.35
CA ASP A 399 -13.30 15.26 1.29
C ASP A 399 -13.87 14.80 2.63
N VAL A 400 -13.32 13.71 3.19
CA VAL A 400 -13.76 13.17 4.48
C VAL A 400 -13.58 14.21 5.60
N LEU A 401 -12.46 14.93 5.64
CA LEU A 401 -12.25 16.01 6.60
C LEU A 401 -13.33 17.10 6.49
N THR A 402 -13.69 17.49 5.28
CA THR A 402 -14.72 18.51 5.03
C THR A 402 -16.09 18.04 5.55
N ARG A 403 -16.42 16.77 5.31
CA ARG A 403 -17.66 16.15 5.78
C ARG A 403 -17.69 15.98 7.29
N VAL A 404 -16.58 15.57 7.91
CA VAL A 404 -16.43 15.51 9.38
C VAL A 404 -16.59 16.90 9.99
N LYS A 405 -15.96 17.95 9.44
CA LYS A 405 -16.15 19.34 9.92
C LYS A 405 -17.61 19.78 9.86
N LYS A 406 -18.29 19.47 8.76
CA LYS A 406 -19.72 19.76 8.59
C LYS A 406 -20.57 18.99 9.61
N PHE A 407 -20.33 17.69 9.77
CA PHE A 407 -21.03 16.83 10.73
C PHE A 407 -20.82 17.30 12.18
N MET A 408 -19.58 17.69 12.51
CA MET A 408 -19.23 18.28 13.81
C MET A 408 -20.06 19.53 14.10
N GLN A 409 -20.13 20.46 13.15
CA GLN A 409 -20.87 21.72 13.31
C GLN A 409 -22.38 21.54 13.34
N GLN A 410 -22.92 20.65 12.50
CA GLN A 410 -24.37 20.51 12.31
C GLN A 410 -25.03 19.56 13.32
N HIS A 411 -24.28 18.60 13.87
CA HIS A 411 -24.87 17.51 14.66
C HIS A 411 -24.20 17.31 16.02
N ILE A 412 -22.86 17.21 16.07
CA ILE A 412 -22.15 16.89 17.31
C ILE A 412 -22.11 18.08 18.28
N LEU A 413 -21.60 19.24 17.84
CA LEU A 413 -21.46 20.41 18.72
C LEU A 413 -22.81 20.91 19.28
N PRO A 414 -23.91 20.92 18.51
CA PRO A 414 -25.24 21.25 19.06
C PRO A 414 -25.73 20.28 20.14
N ALA A 415 -25.34 18.99 20.08
CA ALA A 415 -25.73 17.98 21.06
C ALA A 415 -24.89 18.02 22.35
N GLU A 416 -23.80 18.82 22.39
CA GLU A 416 -22.87 18.86 23.53
C GLU A 416 -23.57 19.18 24.85
N LYS A 417 -24.50 20.13 24.84
CA LYS A 417 -25.26 20.52 26.03
C LYS A 417 -26.16 19.40 26.55
N GLU A 418 -26.89 18.72 25.66
CA GLU A 418 -27.76 17.59 26.01
C GLU A 418 -26.96 16.44 26.65
N VAL A 419 -25.79 16.12 26.07
CA VAL A 419 -24.91 15.07 26.60
C VAL A 419 -24.38 15.43 27.99
N ILE A 420 -23.96 16.67 28.22
CA ILE A 420 -23.50 17.12 29.55
C ILE A 420 -24.64 17.02 30.58
N GLU A 421 -25.84 17.50 30.24
CA GLU A 421 -27.01 17.48 31.12
C GLU A 421 -27.39 16.05 31.52
N PHE A 422 -27.30 15.09 30.59
CA PHE A 422 -27.53 13.68 30.90
C PHE A 422 -26.62 13.17 32.02
N TYR A 423 -25.32 13.45 31.97
CA TYR A 423 -24.39 12.94 33.00
C TYR A 423 -24.52 13.67 34.34
N ILE A 424 -24.89 14.96 34.32
CA ILE A 424 -25.21 15.70 35.56
C ILE A 424 -26.42 15.06 36.25
N GLN A 425 -27.50 14.80 35.51
CA GLN A 425 -28.73 14.22 36.05
C GLN A 425 -28.53 12.79 36.56
N ASN A 426 -27.65 12.02 35.92
CA ASN A 426 -27.43 10.61 36.23
C ASN A 426 -26.24 10.34 37.17
N GLN A 427 -25.56 11.36 37.70
CA GLN A 427 -24.31 11.21 38.46
C GLN A 427 -24.42 10.21 39.64
N ASN A 428 -25.58 10.15 40.30
CA ASN A 428 -25.86 9.28 41.44
C ASN A 428 -26.68 8.02 41.08
N SER A 429 -26.93 7.78 39.79
CA SER A 429 -27.67 6.62 39.27
C SER A 429 -26.72 5.50 38.82
N ALA A 430 -27.22 4.27 38.73
CA ALA A 430 -26.55 3.18 38.02
C ALA A 430 -26.38 3.48 36.51
N ASP A 431 -27.23 4.36 35.96
CA ASP A 431 -27.21 4.77 34.56
C ASP A 431 -26.04 5.69 34.22
N LYS A 432 -25.24 6.12 35.19
CA LYS A 432 -24.03 6.93 34.96
C LYS A 432 -23.00 6.28 34.04
N TRP A 433 -23.06 4.97 33.83
CA TRP A 433 -22.18 4.25 32.90
C TRP A 433 -22.83 3.97 31.54
N LYS A 434 -24.09 4.36 31.36
CA LYS A 434 -24.81 4.30 30.09
C LYS A 434 -24.56 5.56 29.27
N LYS A 435 -25.02 5.53 28.02
CA LYS A 435 -24.89 6.62 27.07
C LYS A 435 -26.28 7.17 26.73
N PRO A 436 -26.42 8.49 26.53
CA PRO A 436 -27.69 9.06 26.11
C PRO A 436 -28.02 8.62 24.67
N LEU A 437 -29.31 8.46 24.37
CA LEU A 437 -29.81 8.00 23.07
C LEU A 437 -29.34 8.87 21.90
N VAL A 438 -29.06 10.16 22.14
CA VAL A 438 -28.52 11.06 21.12
C VAL A 438 -27.19 10.57 20.55
N ILE A 439 -26.35 9.90 21.34
CA ILE A 439 -25.08 9.34 20.84
C ILE A 439 -25.34 8.20 19.85
N ASP A 440 -26.27 7.29 20.16
CA ASP A 440 -26.60 6.20 19.23
C ASP A 440 -27.26 6.74 17.95
N LYS A 441 -28.12 7.78 18.04
CA LYS A 441 -28.65 8.47 16.86
C LYS A 441 -27.55 9.10 16.00
N LEU A 442 -26.58 9.77 16.61
CA LEU A 442 -25.46 10.39 15.91
C LEU A 442 -24.57 9.33 15.23
N LYS A 443 -24.35 8.18 15.86
CA LYS A 443 -23.62 7.05 15.25
C LYS A 443 -24.32 6.52 14.01
N GLU A 444 -25.63 6.32 14.06
CA GLU A 444 -26.39 5.86 12.88
C GLU A 444 -26.36 6.86 11.73
N MET A 445 -26.43 8.17 12.04
CA MET A 445 -26.23 9.22 11.03
C MET A 445 -24.81 9.20 10.44
N ALA A 446 -23.78 9.05 11.27
CA ALA A 446 -22.41 8.95 10.81
C ALA A 446 -22.17 7.72 9.92
N LYS A 447 -22.74 6.56 10.28
CA LYS A 447 -22.72 5.34 9.45
C LYS A 447 -23.42 5.55 8.11
N ALA A 448 -24.58 6.19 8.09
CA ALA A 448 -25.32 6.48 6.86
C ALA A 448 -24.53 7.39 5.90
N GLU A 449 -23.68 8.26 6.45
CA GLU A 449 -22.72 9.04 5.66
C GLU A 449 -21.39 8.32 5.42
N GLY A 450 -21.16 7.11 5.92
CA GLY A 450 -19.86 6.44 5.79
C GLY A 450 -18.72 7.13 6.54
N LEU A 451 -19.03 7.95 7.55
CA LEU A 451 -18.07 8.55 8.48
C LEU A 451 -17.80 7.60 9.66
N TRP A 452 -17.31 6.39 9.38
CA TRP A 452 -17.25 5.31 10.37
C TRP A 452 -15.94 4.52 10.27
N ASN A 453 -15.34 4.15 11.41
CA ASN A 453 -14.05 3.44 11.48
C ASN A 453 -12.90 4.16 10.74
N LEU A 454 -12.91 5.50 10.76
CA LEU A 454 -12.00 6.34 9.96
C LEU A 454 -10.51 6.11 10.30
N PHE A 455 -10.24 5.68 11.53
CA PHE A 455 -8.90 5.42 12.06
C PHE A 455 -8.17 4.25 11.41
N LEU A 456 -8.89 3.29 10.78
CA LEU A 456 -8.33 2.02 10.34
C LEU A 456 -8.12 2.03 8.81
N PRO A 457 -6.87 2.17 8.30
CA PRO A 457 -6.62 2.38 6.87
C PRO A 457 -7.17 1.26 5.97
N ALA A 458 -7.15 0.01 6.44
CA ALA A 458 -7.67 -1.13 5.70
C ALA A 458 -9.18 -1.10 5.48
N VAL A 459 -9.91 -0.28 6.25
CA VAL A 459 -11.36 -0.07 6.14
C VAL A 459 -11.67 1.28 5.49
N SER A 460 -11.03 2.36 5.97
CA SER A 460 -11.33 3.72 5.54
C SER A 460 -10.66 4.14 4.25
N GLY A 461 -9.55 3.50 3.86
CA GLY A 461 -8.70 3.93 2.76
C GLY A 461 -7.94 5.24 3.03
N LEU A 462 -7.93 5.72 4.27
CA LEU A 462 -7.25 6.95 4.67
C LEU A 462 -5.80 6.67 5.10
N SER A 463 -4.89 7.57 4.73
CA SER A 463 -3.53 7.58 5.28
C SER A 463 -3.53 8.09 6.74
N GLN A 464 -2.42 7.90 7.45
CA GLN A 464 -2.26 8.47 8.79
C GLN A 464 -2.24 9.99 8.76
N VAL A 465 -1.67 10.62 7.71
CA VAL A 465 -1.74 12.08 7.53
C VAL A 465 -3.19 12.54 7.35
N ASP A 466 -3.98 11.83 6.55
CA ASP A 466 -5.40 12.17 6.36
C ASP A 466 -6.17 12.06 7.68
N TYR A 467 -5.99 10.96 8.40
CA TYR A 467 -6.65 10.71 9.66
C TYR A 467 -6.19 11.67 10.76
N ALA A 468 -4.93 12.15 10.75
CA ALA A 468 -4.42 13.09 11.75
C ALA A 468 -5.28 14.36 11.85
N LEU A 469 -5.65 14.93 10.71
CA LEU A 469 -6.44 16.15 10.63
C LEU A 469 -7.92 15.89 10.97
N ILE A 470 -8.42 14.70 10.67
CA ILE A 470 -9.77 14.27 11.07
C ILE A 470 -9.83 14.08 12.58
N ALA A 471 -8.86 13.38 13.17
CA ALA A 471 -8.76 13.14 14.59
C ALA A 471 -8.58 14.45 15.37
N GLU A 472 -7.83 15.43 14.84
CA GLU A 472 -7.79 16.80 15.36
C GLU A 472 -9.20 17.42 15.48
N GLU A 473 -10.05 17.29 14.46
CA GLU A 473 -11.43 17.79 14.53
C GLU A 473 -12.26 17.07 15.61
N THR A 474 -12.14 15.75 15.72
CA THR A 474 -12.84 15.00 16.79
C THR A 474 -12.35 15.40 18.19
N GLY A 475 -11.09 15.84 18.33
CA GLY A 475 -10.52 16.28 19.60
C GLY A 475 -11.17 17.54 20.18
N LYS A 476 -11.99 18.25 19.40
CA LYS A 476 -12.69 19.47 19.83
C LYS A 476 -13.93 19.20 20.69
N CYS A 477 -14.42 17.96 20.74
CA CYS A 477 -15.58 17.57 21.54
C CYS A 477 -15.41 16.16 22.13
N PHE A 478 -15.69 15.99 23.42
CA PHE A 478 -15.30 14.82 24.21
C PHE A 478 -15.96 13.50 23.76
N PHE A 479 -17.14 13.53 23.12
CA PHE A 479 -17.81 12.33 22.60
C PHE A 479 -17.70 12.15 21.08
N ALA A 480 -17.05 13.07 20.37
CA ALA A 480 -17.01 13.05 18.91
C ALA A 480 -16.29 11.82 18.34
N SER A 481 -15.17 11.41 18.95
CA SER A 481 -14.48 10.19 18.51
C SER A 481 -15.39 8.97 18.56
N GLU A 482 -16.30 8.90 19.52
CA GLU A 482 -17.21 7.77 19.65
C GLU A 482 -18.30 7.73 18.58
N VAL A 483 -18.78 8.90 18.16
CA VAL A 483 -19.77 9.02 17.08
C VAL A 483 -19.25 8.45 15.76
N PHE A 484 -17.94 8.49 15.53
CA PHE A 484 -17.29 7.94 14.34
C PHE A 484 -16.63 6.56 14.55
N ASN A 485 -16.85 5.93 15.72
CA ASN A 485 -16.19 4.69 16.17
C ASN A 485 -14.65 4.72 16.19
N CYS A 486 -14.12 5.88 16.60
CA CYS A 486 -12.70 6.21 16.64
C CYS A 486 -12.17 6.42 18.07
N GLN A 487 -12.89 5.96 19.09
CA GLN A 487 -12.53 6.12 20.50
C GLN A 487 -11.48 5.09 21.00
N ALA A 488 -10.71 5.48 22.01
CA ALA A 488 -9.90 4.55 22.79
C ALA A 488 -10.75 4.00 23.95
N PRO A 489 -10.52 2.75 24.42
CA PRO A 489 -9.48 1.81 24.00
C PRO A 489 -9.84 0.95 22.77
N ASP A 490 -11.06 1.06 22.25
CA ASP A 490 -11.61 0.18 21.21
C ASP A 490 -10.79 0.18 19.93
N THR A 491 -10.39 1.35 19.42
CA THR A 491 -9.55 1.45 18.21
C THR A 491 -8.27 0.62 18.29
N GLY A 492 -7.53 0.71 19.41
CA GLY A 492 -6.33 -0.10 19.63
C GLY A 492 -6.64 -1.60 19.77
N ASN A 493 -7.78 -1.97 20.37
CA ASN A 493 -8.22 -3.36 20.45
C ASN A 493 -8.60 -3.92 19.07
N MET A 494 -9.28 -3.11 18.23
CA MET A 494 -9.61 -3.46 16.86
C MET A 494 -8.36 -3.65 16.00
N GLU A 495 -7.34 -2.80 16.14
CA GLU A 495 -6.06 -2.96 15.44
C GLU A 495 -5.34 -4.26 15.84
N VAL A 496 -5.34 -4.61 17.14
CA VAL A 496 -4.77 -5.88 17.61
C VAL A 496 -5.44 -7.07 16.94
N LEU A 497 -6.78 -7.10 16.92
CA LEU A 497 -7.53 -8.18 16.31
C LEU A 497 -7.37 -8.19 14.78
N HIS A 498 -7.30 -7.03 14.15
CA HIS A 498 -7.08 -6.90 12.71
C HIS A 498 -5.74 -7.50 12.28
N LEU A 499 -4.66 -7.16 12.98
CA LEU A 499 -3.30 -7.58 12.66
C LEU A 499 -3.00 -9.02 13.12
N TYR A 500 -3.46 -9.42 14.30
CA TYR A 500 -2.99 -10.62 14.99
C TYR A 500 -4.09 -11.63 15.33
N GLY A 501 -5.36 -11.26 15.17
CA GLY A 501 -6.47 -12.16 15.43
C GLY A 501 -6.57 -13.29 14.40
N SER A 502 -6.90 -14.49 14.85
CA SER A 502 -7.33 -15.57 13.95
C SER A 502 -8.69 -15.24 13.31
N ASP A 503 -9.06 -15.91 12.22
CA ASP A 503 -10.34 -15.68 11.54
C ASP A 503 -11.54 -15.83 12.49
N LYS A 504 -11.51 -16.82 13.39
CA LYS A 504 -12.55 -17.01 14.42
C LYS A 504 -12.61 -15.85 15.40
N GLN A 505 -11.45 -15.36 15.86
CA GLN A 505 -11.39 -14.20 16.76
C GLN A 505 -11.88 -12.92 16.07
N LYS A 506 -11.56 -12.74 14.78
CA LYS A 506 -12.04 -11.60 13.99
C LYS A 506 -13.55 -11.63 13.84
N GLN A 507 -14.11 -12.77 13.44
CA GLN A 507 -15.55 -12.94 13.30
C GLN A 507 -16.28 -12.70 14.62
N GLN A 508 -15.77 -13.25 15.72
CA GLN A 508 -16.43 -13.16 17.02
C GLN A 508 -16.31 -11.79 17.68
N TRP A 509 -15.20 -11.07 17.50
CA TRP A 509 -14.90 -9.87 18.29
C TRP A 509 -14.61 -8.63 17.45
N LEU A 510 -13.85 -8.76 16.35
CA LEU A 510 -13.51 -7.61 15.50
C LEU A 510 -14.74 -7.09 14.76
N GLU A 511 -15.54 -7.97 14.16
CA GLU A 511 -16.76 -7.56 13.44
C GLU A 511 -17.76 -6.81 14.35
N PRO A 512 -18.13 -7.32 15.54
CA PRO A 512 -19.00 -6.56 16.45
C PRO A 512 -18.44 -5.21 16.92
N LEU A 513 -17.12 -5.10 17.09
CA LEU A 513 -16.44 -3.84 17.43
C LEU A 513 -16.46 -2.86 16.26
N LEU A 514 -16.20 -3.33 15.03
CA LEU A 514 -16.28 -2.51 13.81
C LEU A 514 -17.72 -2.05 13.55
N GLU A 515 -18.73 -2.80 13.97
CA GLU A 515 -20.15 -2.40 13.91
C GLU A 515 -20.53 -1.42 15.05
N GLY A 516 -19.72 -1.31 16.10
CA GLY A 516 -20.01 -0.53 17.31
C GLY A 516 -21.12 -1.14 18.18
N SER A 517 -21.41 -2.42 18.01
CA SER A 517 -22.44 -3.17 18.75
C SER A 517 -21.98 -3.59 20.16
N ILE A 518 -20.68 -3.81 20.31
CA ILE A 518 -19.99 -4.02 21.59
C ILE A 518 -18.87 -3.00 21.76
N ALA A 519 -18.37 -2.90 22.99
CA ALA A 519 -17.14 -2.22 23.35
C ALA A 519 -16.17 -3.22 23.99
N SER A 520 -14.96 -2.76 24.21
CA SER A 520 -13.86 -3.56 24.74
C SER A 520 -13.00 -2.76 25.71
N CYS A 521 -12.16 -3.46 26.46
CA CYS A 521 -11.16 -2.85 27.33
C CYS A 521 -9.79 -3.52 27.18
N PHE A 522 -8.75 -2.87 27.69
CA PHE A 522 -7.39 -3.40 27.65
C PHE A 522 -6.79 -3.48 29.05
N CYS A 523 -6.36 -4.68 29.42
CA CYS A 523 -5.94 -5.02 30.76
C CYS A 523 -4.45 -5.32 30.80
N MET A 524 -3.65 -4.27 31.03
CA MET A 524 -2.19 -4.38 31.10
C MET A 524 -1.67 -3.97 32.48
N THR A 525 -1.96 -2.74 32.91
CA THR A 525 -1.43 -2.15 34.14
C THR A 525 -1.91 -2.90 35.39
N GLU A 526 -0.98 -3.12 36.32
CA GLU A 526 -1.19 -3.79 37.60
C GLU A 526 -0.98 -2.80 38.77
N PRO A 527 -1.74 -2.91 39.86
CA PRO A 527 -1.62 -2.01 41.01
C PRO A 527 -0.36 -2.26 41.84
N ASP A 528 0.07 -3.52 41.92
CA ASP A 528 1.09 -3.97 42.87
C ASP A 528 2.52 -3.90 42.30
N VAL A 529 2.69 -3.51 41.03
CA VAL A 529 3.99 -3.42 40.34
C VAL A 529 4.11 -2.17 39.47
N ALA A 530 5.34 -1.68 39.29
CA ALA A 530 5.65 -0.55 38.42
C ALA A 530 5.47 -0.93 36.94
N SER A 531 4.24 -0.82 36.45
CA SER A 531 3.80 -1.28 35.13
C SER A 531 4.33 -0.47 33.94
N SER A 532 5.07 0.62 34.18
CA SER A 532 5.77 1.36 33.13
C SER A 532 6.89 0.54 32.50
N ASP A 533 7.55 -0.33 33.29
CA ASP A 533 8.33 -1.45 32.78
C ASP A 533 7.40 -2.66 32.66
N ALA A 534 6.96 -2.92 31.44
CA ALA A 534 6.03 -3.99 31.14
C ALA A 534 6.60 -5.41 31.40
N SER A 535 7.91 -5.55 31.68
CA SER A 535 8.47 -6.83 32.14
C SER A 535 8.16 -7.16 33.59
N ASN A 536 7.72 -6.17 34.38
CA ASN A 536 7.26 -6.36 35.76
C ASN A 536 5.83 -6.89 35.87
N ILE A 537 5.11 -7.08 34.75
CA ILE A 537 3.74 -7.62 34.78
C ILE A 537 3.75 -9.07 35.28
N GLU A 538 3.01 -9.34 36.36
CA GLU A 538 3.03 -10.63 37.07
C GLU A 538 1.72 -11.42 36.98
N CYS A 539 0.62 -10.82 36.50
CA CYS A 539 -0.64 -11.51 36.29
C CYS A 539 -0.42 -12.81 35.50
N SER A 540 -0.70 -13.94 36.15
CA SER A 540 -0.36 -15.27 35.71
C SER A 540 -1.33 -15.77 34.65
N ILE A 541 -0.80 -16.31 33.56
CA ILE A 541 -1.54 -17.05 32.53
C ILE A 541 -0.91 -18.43 32.44
N GLN A 542 -1.60 -19.44 32.97
CA GLN A 542 -1.12 -20.83 33.01
C GLN A 542 -1.90 -21.68 32.03
N ARG A 543 -1.18 -22.47 31.23
CA ARG A 543 -1.78 -23.44 30.33
C ARG A 543 -2.25 -24.65 31.13
N ASP A 544 -3.51 -25.05 30.93
CA ASP A 544 -4.10 -26.26 31.49
C ASP A 544 -4.91 -26.99 30.40
N GLY A 545 -4.26 -27.96 29.76
CA GLY A 545 -4.82 -28.73 28.64
C GLY A 545 -5.18 -27.86 27.44
N ASP A 546 -6.47 -27.84 27.09
CA ASP A 546 -7.07 -27.07 26.00
C ASP A 546 -7.53 -25.66 26.41
N SER A 547 -7.16 -25.22 27.62
CA SER A 547 -7.56 -23.93 28.19
C SER A 547 -6.39 -23.20 28.86
N TYR A 548 -6.61 -21.93 29.19
CA TYR A 548 -5.74 -21.13 30.07
C TYR A 548 -6.49 -20.74 31.33
N VAL A 549 -5.77 -20.70 32.46
CA VAL A 549 -6.23 -20.16 33.74
C VAL A 549 -5.49 -18.86 34.01
N ILE A 550 -6.25 -17.79 34.29
CA ILE A 550 -5.74 -16.43 34.48
C ILE A 550 -5.97 -16.01 35.92
N ASN A 551 -4.91 -15.52 36.57
CA ASN A 551 -4.95 -15.00 37.93
C ASN A 551 -4.18 -13.70 38.07
N GLY A 552 -4.79 -12.69 38.69
CA GLY A 552 -4.10 -11.45 39.03
C GLY A 552 -5.02 -10.25 39.10
N LYS A 553 -4.44 -9.09 39.37
CA LYS A 553 -5.16 -7.81 39.49
C LYS A 553 -4.74 -6.90 38.36
N LYS A 554 -5.70 -6.17 37.78
CA LYS A 554 -5.45 -5.12 36.80
C LYS A 554 -6.17 -3.85 37.21
N TRP A 555 -5.62 -2.69 36.89
CA TRP A 555 -6.26 -1.40 37.20
C TRP A 555 -6.00 -0.37 36.11
N TRP A 556 -6.76 0.72 36.14
CA TRP A 556 -6.86 1.67 35.02
C TRP A 556 -7.43 1.05 33.74
N ILE A 557 -8.38 0.12 33.91
CA ILE A 557 -9.05 -0.51 32.79
C ILE A 557 -10.15 0.41 32.27
N SER A 558 -9.81 1.22 31.26
CA SER A 558 -10.72 2.16 30.63
C SER A 558 -11.87 1.44 29.91
N GLY A 559 -13.09 1.94 30.07
CA GLY A 559 -14.29 1.46 29.37
C GLY A 559 -15.01 0.29 30.03
N ALA A 560 -14.44 -0.32 31.07
CA ALA A 560 -15.00 -1.52 31.69
C ALA A 560 -16.39 -1.32 32.32
N GLY A 561 -16.72 -0.11 32.79
CA GLY A 561 -18.04 0.19 33.36
C GLY A 561 -19.16 0.28 32.33
N ASN A 562 -18.83 0.43 31.04
CA ASN A 562 -19.83 0.48 29.98
C ASN A 562 -20.53 -0.88 29.84
N PRO A 563 -21.88 -0.97 29.92
CA PRO A 563 -22.59 -2.23 29.75
C PRO A 563 -22.37 -2.94 28.41
N LYS A 564 -21.98 -2.19 27.37
CA LYS A 564 -21.59 -2.73 26.06
C LYS A 564 -20.17 -3.31 26.06
N CYS A 565 -19.35 -3.12 27.10
CA CYS A 565 -18.02 -3.72 27.20
C CYS A 565 -18.15 -5.24 27.40
N LYS A 566 -17.89 -6.02 26.34
CA LYS A 566 -18.08 -7.49 26.34
C LYS A 566 -16.78 -8.27 26.31
N ILE A 567 -15.67 -7.65 25.92
CA ILE A 567 -14.40 -8.33 25.71
C ILE A 567 -13.21 -7.54 26.27
N ALA A 568 -12.36 -8.22 27.03
CA ALA A 568 -11.07 -7.70 27.48
C ALA A 568 -9.93 -8.32 26.68
N ILE A 569 -8.97 -7.50 26.27
CA ILE A 569 -7.64 -7.99 25.87
C ILE A 569 -6.74 -7.90 27.10
N VAL A 570 -6.30 -9.05 27.62
CA VAL A 570 -5.50 -9.14 28.85
C VAL A 570 -4.06 -9.49 28.52
N MET A 571 -3.11 -8.73 29.06
CA MET A 571 -1.69 -9.05 29.02
C MET A 571 -1.26 -9.66 30.37
N GLY A 572 -0.59 -10.81 30.30
CA GLY A 572 -0.09 -11.51 31.49
C GLY A 572 1.14 -12.36 31.17
N ARG A 573 1.73 -12.91 32.22
CA ARG A 573 2.93 -13.73 32.18
C ARG A 573 2.59 -15.19 31.91
N THR A 574 3.11 -15.71 30.81
CA THR A 574 3.07 -17.13 30.45
C THR A 574 4.46 -17.70 30.71
N ASN A 575 4.66 -18.34 31.87
CA ASN A 575 5.98 -18.82 32.31
C ASN A 575 6.51 -19.92 31.37
N SER A 576 7.40 -19.54 30.44
CA SER A 576 8.30 -20.47 29.75
C SER A 576 9.71 -20.29 30.31
N ASN A 577 10.19 -21.30 31.05
CA ASN A 577 11.54 -21.30 31.63
C ASN A 577 12.68 -21.31 30.59
N SER A 578 12.35 -21.39 29.29
CA SER A 578 13.32 -21.51 28.19
C SER A 578 13.47 -20.24 27.35
N GLU A 579 12.71 -19.18 27.63
CA GLU A 579 12.66 -17.98 26.77
C GLU A 579 13.30 -16.74 27.39
N THR A 580 13.75 -15.83 26.53
CA THR A 580 14.36 -14.56 26.95
C THR A 580 13.38 -13.71 27.73
N ARG A 581 13.88 -12.80 28.59
CA ARG A 581 13.06 -11.91 29.44
C ARG A 581 11.92 -11.19 28.68
N HIS A 582 12.12 -10.86 27.40
CA HIS A 582 11.14 -10.18 26.56
C HIS A 582 10.13 -11.10 25.86
N ARG A 583 10.12 -12.40 26.16
CA ARG A 583 9.15 -13.36 25.61
C ARG A 583 8.41 -14.14 26.71
N GLN A 584 8.31 -13.56 27.91
CA GLN A 584 7.59 -14.18 29.03
C GLN A 584 6.12 -13.76 29.15
N HIS A 585 5.62 -12.94 28.22
CA HIS A 585 4.28 -12.37 28.28
C HIS A 585 3.47 -12.72 27.03
N SER A 586 2.16 -12.86 27.21
CA SER A 586 1.21 -13.14 26.14
C SER A 586 0.00 -12.22 26.23
N MET A 587 -0.76 -12.11 25.15
CA MET A 587 -2.07 -11.46 25.14
C MET A 587 -3.17 -12.50 24.90
N ILE A 588 -4.26 -12.38 25.65
CA ILE A 588 -5.38 -13.33 25.62
C ILE A 588 -6.72 -12.60 25.68
N LEU A 589 -7.70 -13.09 24.92
CA LEU A 589 -9.07 -12.58 24.91
C LEU A 589 -9.87 -13.17 26.09
N VAL A 590 -10.52 -12.31 26.87
CA VAL A 590 -11.32 -12.72 28.03
C VAL A 590 -12.69 -12.03 27.97
N PRO A 591 -13.77 -12.77 27.68
CA PRO A 591 -15.13 -12.23 27.80
C PRO A 591 -15.39 -11.72 29.22
N ILE A 592 -16.01 -10.54 29.34
CA ILE A 592 -16.19 -9.86 30.65
C ILE A 592 -17.10 -10.65 31.60
N ASP A 593 -18.00 -11.47 31.06
CA ASP A 593 -18.91 -12.34 31.80
C ASP A 593 -18.32 -13.71 32.17
N THR A 594 -17.04 -13.96 31.85
CA THR A 594 -16.38 -15.21 32.24
C THR A 594 -16.33 -15.32 33.77
N PRO A 595 -16.73 -16.46 34.38
CA PRO A 595 -16.65 -16.66 35.82
C PRO A 595 -15.25 -16.36 36.37
N GLY A 596 -15.21 -15.58 37.45
CA GLY A 596 -13.96 -15.13 38.09
C GLY A 596 -13.45 -13.76 37.62
N VAL A 597 -14.07 -13.13 36.62
CA VAL A 597 -13.81 -11.73 36.26
C VAL A 597 -14.62 -10.84 37.19
N GLU A 598 -13.94 -10.05 38.02
CA GLU A 598 -14.57 -9.25 39.07
C GLU A 598 -14.22 -7.76 38.88
N LEU A 599 -15.22 -6.93 38.56
CA LEU A 599 -15.07 -5.46 38.56
C LEU A 599 -15.15 -4.95 40.01
N ILE A 600 -14.01 -4.50 40.55
CA ILE A 600 -13.89 -4.19 41.99
C ILE A 600 -14.39 -2.78 42.30
N ARG A 601 -13.83 -1.76 41.62
CA ARG A 601 -14.17 -0.36 41.87
C ARG A 601 -13.76 0.54 40.71
N PRO A 602 -14.44 1.70 40.52
CA PRO A 602 -13.98 2.75 39.63
C PRO A 602 -12.84 3.55 40.27
N LEU A 603 -12.04 4.21 39.42
CA LEU A 603 -10.93 5.09 39.77
C LEU A 603 -11.22 6.51 39.29
N SER A 604 -10.86 7.51 40.09
CA SER A 604 -11.06 8.92 39.74
C SER A 604 -9.76 9.61 39.33
N VAL A 605 -9.87 10.58 38.43
CA VAL A 605 -8.80 11.49 38.03
C VAL A 605 -9.22 12.89 38.44
N PHE A 606 -8.56 13.48 39.44
CA PHE A 606 -8.97 14.76 40.05
C PHE A 606 -10.45 14.79 40.47
N GLY A 607 -11.00 13.64 40.89
CA GLY A 607 -12.42 13.51 41.27
C GLY A 607 -13.36 13.19 40.11
N TYR A 608 -12.92 13.26 38.85
CA TYR A 608 -13.72 12.83 37.68
C TYR A 608 -13.66 11.31 37.51
N LEU A 609 -14.82 10.67 37.33
CA LEU A 609 -14.94 9.21 37.09
C LEU A 609 -14.97 8.82 35.61
N ASP A 610 -14.96 9.81 34.71
CA ASP A 610 -15.02 9.61 33.26
C ASP A 610 -16.20 8.73 32.78
N ASN A 611 -17.37 9.00 33.34
CA ASN A 611 -18.60 8.25 33.15
C ASN A 611 -18.98 8.01 31.68
N LEU A 612 -18.82 9.01 30.81
CA LEU A 612 -19.18 8.92 29.39
C LEU A 612 -18.42 7.82 28.66
N HIS A 613 -17.12 7.69 28.95
CA HIS A 613 -16.26 6.71 28.32
C HIS A 613 -16.29 5.36 29.03
N GLY A 614 -17.18 5.16 30.02
CA GLY A 614 -17.28 3.93 30.81
C GLY A 614 -16.28 3.83 31.96
N GLY A 615 -15.62 4.93 32.31
CA GLY A 615 -14.69 5.05 33.44
C GLY A 615 -13.43 4.21 33.36
N HIS A 616 -12.69 4.21 34.47
CA HIS A 616 -11.47 3.40 34.65
C HIS A 616 -11.66 2.51 35.88
N PHE A 617 -11.44 1.20 35.73
CA PHE A 617 -11.75 0.24 36.80
C PHE A 617 -10.51 -0.54 37.25
N GLU A 618 -10.57 -1.00 38.49
CA GLU A 618 -9.82 -2.15 38.98
C GLU A 618 -10.62 -3.44 38.68
N ILE A 619 -9.97 -4.42 38.07
CA ILE A 619 -10.54 -5.73 37.71
C ILE A 619 -9.63 -6.81 38.27
N HIS A 620 -10.21 -7.78 38.99
CA HIS A 620 -9.50 -8.99 39.42
C HIS A 620 -9.88 -10.16 38.52
N PHE A 621 -8.89 -10.98 38.19
CA PHE A 621 -9.04 -12.25 37.52
C PHE A 621 -8.77 -13.32 38.57
N ASN A 622 -9.80 -14.02 39.00
CA ASN A 622 -9.74 -15.05 40.03
C ASN A 622 -10.12 -16.41 39.42
N GLN A 623 -9.11 -17.23 39.12
CA GLN A 623 -9.30 -18.54 38.50
C GLN A 623 -10.10 -18.50 37.18
N VAL A 624 -9.92 -17.44 36.39
CA VAL A 624 -10.64 -17.23 35.13
C VAL A 624 -10.14 -18.22 34.08
N ARG A 625 -11.03 -19.08 33.59
CA ARG A 625 -10.70 -20.10 32.58
C ARG A 625 -11.25 -19.74 31.22
N VAL A 626 -10.38 -19.71 30.21
CA VAL A 626 -10.75 -19.45 28.80
C VAL A 626 -10.15 -20.51 27.86
N PRO A 627 -10.76 -20.80 26.71
CA PRO A 627 -10.20 -21.73 25.72
C PRO A 627 -8.82 -21.31 25.25
N ALA A 628 -7.95 -22.27 24.91
CA ALA A 628 -6.61 -22.00 24.37
C ALA A 628 -6.66 -21.18 23.06
N THR A 629 -7.76 -21.30 22.30
CA THR A 629 -8.01 -20.51 21.09
C THR A 629 -8.24 -19.02 21.35
N ASN A 630 -8.35 -18.58 22.60
CA ASN A 630 -8.45 -17.16 22.95
C ASN A 630 -7.09 -16.45 22.97
N LEU A 631 -5.98 -17.19 22.93
CA LEU A 631 -4.65 -16.62 22.85
C LEU A 631 -4.49 -15.85 21.51
N ILE A 632 -3.96 -14.64 21.57
CA ILE A 632 -3.74 -13.81 20.39
C ILE A 632 -2.33 -14.09 19.87
N LEU A 633 -2.22 -14.43 18.58
CA LEU A 633 -0.99 -14.80 17.86
C LEU A 633 -0.26 -16.05 18.37
N GLY A 634 0.20 -16.06 19.62
CA GLY A 634 0.99 -17.13 20.20
C GLY A 634 1.60 -16.78 21.56
N GLU A 635 2.10 -17.79 22.27
CA GLU A 635 2.77 -17.59 23.56
C GLU A 635 4.06 -16.78 23.40
N GLY A 636 4.36 -15.94 24.39
CA GLY A 636 5.57 -15.10 24.39
C GLY A 636 5.53 -13.89 23.45
N ARG A 637 4.42 -13.69 22.72
CA ARG A 637 4.25 -12.59 21.75
C ARG A 637 3.61 -11.32 22.35
N GLY A 638 3.42 -11.26 23.66
CA GLY A 638 2.71 -10.16 24.32
C GLY A 638 3.34 -8.78 24.10
N PHE A 639 4.67 -8.67 24.17
CA PHE A 639 5.36 -7.40 23.92
C PHE A 639 5.24 -6.93 22.47
N GLU A 640 5.32 -7.85 21.52
CA GLU A 640 5.18 -7.52 20.10
C GLU A 640 3.79 -6.96 19.80
N ILE A 641 2.75 -7.63 20.30
CA ILE A 641 1.36 -7.17 20.14
C ILE A 641 1.18 -5.82 20.85
N ALA A 642 1.74 -5.63 22.04
CA ALA A 642 1.67 -4.37 22.77
C ALA A 642 2.32 -3.21 21.99
N GLN A 643 3.48 -3.41 21.38
CA GLN A 643 4.12 -2.37 20.57
C GLN A 643 3.34 -2.07 19.29
N GLY A 644 2.81 -3.11 18.64
CA GLY A 644 1.95 -2.97 17.45
C GLY A 644 0.69 -2.14 17.73
N ARG A 645 0.08 -2.35 18.90
CA ARG A 645 -1.10 -1.59 19.39
C ARG A 645 -0.76 -0.16 19.82
N LEU A 646 0.27 0.00 20.65
CA LEU A 646 0.54 1.27 21.33
C LEU A 646 1.14 2.32 20.38
N GLY A 647 1.71 1.91 19.23
CA GLY A 647 2.19 2.85 18.21
C GLY A 647 1.07 3.77 17.68
N PRO A 648 0.05 3.24 16.99
CA PRO A 648 -1.08 4.02 16.50
C PRO A 648 -1.90 4.67 17.63
N GLY A 649 -2.11 3.97 18.75
CA GLY A 649 -2.81 4.53 19.92
C GLY A 649 -2.19 5.83 20.43
N ARG A 650 -0.85 5.87 20.58
CA ARG A 650 -0.11 7.07 21.00
C ARG A 650 -0.34 8.25 20.05
N ILE A 651 -0.25 8.03 18.74
CA ILE A 651 -0.41 9.13 17.78
C ILE A 651 -1.86 9.60 17.69
N HIS A 652 -2.86 8.71 17.76
CA HIS A 652 -4.29 9.08 17.78
C HIS A 652 -4.65 9.95 18.98
N HIS A 653 -4.06 9.70 20.15
CA HIS A 653 -4.21 10.58 21.32
C HIS A 653 -3.57 11.97 21.08
N CYS A 654 -2.40 12.02 20.46
CA CYS A 654 -1.73 13.27 20.15
C CYS A 654 -2.51 14.10 19.10
N MET A 655 -3.07 13.47 18.07
CA MET A 655 -3.91 14.15 17.07
C MET A 655 -5.11 14.84 17.72
N ARG A 656 -5.87 14.11 18.57
CA ARG A 656 -7.02 14.68 19.31
C ARG A 656 -6.61 15.79 20.29
N THR A 657 -5.41 15.69 20.84
CA THR A 657 -4.86 16.71 21.75
C THR A 657 -4.74 18.09 21.09
N VAL A 658 -4.49 18.16 19.77
CA VAL A 658 -4.46 19.44 19.04
C VAL A 658 -5.85 20.08 18.98
N GLY A 659 -6.88 19.28 18.72
CA GLY A 659 -8.27 19.76 18.74
C GLY A 659 -8.68 20.33 20.09
N LEU A 660 -8.28 19.63 21.16
CA LEU A 660 -8.49 20.08 22.54
C LEU A 660 -7.78 21.41 22.80
N ALA A 661 -6.55 21.59 22.31
CA ALA A 661 -5.80 22.84 22.44
C ALA A 661 -6.45 24.01 21.67
N GLU A 662 -6.91 23.78 20.44
CA GLU A 662 -7.65 24.79 19.66
C GLU A 662 -8.94 25.22 20.37
N ARG A 663 -9.66 24.26 20.96
CA ARG A 663 -10.86 24.56 21.75
C ARG A 663 -10.54 25.38 23.00
N ALA A 664 -9.46 25.05 23.71
CA ALA A 664 -9.02 25.81 24.88
C ALA A 664 -8.62 27.24 24.49
N LEU A 665 -7.87 27.41 23.39
CA LEU A 665 -7.48 28.73 22.88
C LEU A 665 -8.69 29.55 22.42
N GLN A 666 -9.68 28.93 21.77
CA GLN A 666 -10.93 29.59 21.41
C GLN A 666 -11.63 30.15 22.66
N ILE A 667 -11.82 29.31 23.70
CA ILE A 667 -12.43 29.71 24.97
C ILE A 667 -11.65 30.86 25.61
N MET A 668 -10.32 30.76 25.65
CA MET A 668 -9.43 31.79 26.19
C MET A 668 -9.62 33.14 25.50
N CYS A 669 -9.60 33.17 24.16
CA CYS A 669 -9.77 34.37 23.35
C CYS A 669 -11.16 35.00 23.52
N GLU A 670 -12.22 34.17 23.47
CA GLU A 670 -13.59 34.64 23.67
C GLU A 670 -13.79 35.26 25.05
N ARG A 671 -13.29 34.59 26.10
CA ARG A 671 -13.34 35.10 27.47
C ARG A 671 -12.56 36.40 27.61
N ALA A 672 -11.35 36.45 27.06
CA ALA A 672 -10.49 37.62 27.15
C ALA A 672 -11.08 38.86 26.45
N LYS A 673 -11.85 38.66 25.38
CA LYS A 673 -12.55 39.73 24.65
C LYS A 673 -13.82 40.21 25.35
N LYS A 674 -14.50 39.35 26.13
CA LYS A 674 -15.77 39.65 26.81
C LYS A 674 -15.61 40.34 28.16
N ARG A 675 -14.48 40.17 28.86
CA ARG A 675 -14.29 40.64 30.24
C ARG A 675 -13.41 41.90 30.31
N VAL A 676 -13.74 42.79 31.26
CA VAL A 676 -12.99 44.02 31.54
C VAL A 676 -12.48 43.98 32.98
N ALA A 677 -11.19 44.26 33.17
CA ALA A 677 -10.56 44.46 34.47
C ALA A 677 -9.55 45.61 34.34
N PHE A 678 -9.46 46.45 35.37
CA PHE A 678 -8.59 47.64 35.37
C PHE A 678 -8.79 48.52 34.12
N LYS A 679 -10.06 48.78 33.77
CA LYS A 679 -10.49 49.61 32.62
C LYS A 679 -10.05 49.11 31.23
N LYS A 680 -9.51 47.89 31.11
CA LYS A 680 -9.09 47.29 29.84
C LYS A 680 -9.76 45.92 29.65
N LYS A 681 -10.00 45.53 28.39
CA LYS A 681 -10.33 44.14 28.10
C LYS A 681 -9.15 43.25 28.48
N LEU A 682 -9.39 42.00 28.86
CA LEU A 682 -8.31 41.14 29.36
C LEU A 682 -7.18 40.96 28.34
N TYR A 683 -7.50 40.81 27.05
CA TYR A 683 -6.47 40.69 25.99
C TYR A 683 -5.60 41.95 25.83
N SER A 684 -6.01 43.11 26.36
CA SER A 684 -5.22 44.35 26.33
C SER A 684 -4.24 44.46 27.51
N HIS A 685 -4.23 43.48 28.41
CA HIS A 685 -3.15 43.26 29.36
C HIS A 685 -2.10 42.37 28.69
N GLU A 686 -0.89 42.88 28.53
CA GLU A 686 0.14 42.28 27.69
C GLU A 686 0.47 40.82 28.05
N VAL A 687 0.45 40.47 29.34
CA VAL A 687 0.63 39.08 29.81
C VAL A 687 -0.40 38.12 29.20
N VAL A 688 -1.68 38.53 29.11
CA VAL A 688 -2.74 37.72 28.50
C VAL A 688 -2.55 37.64 26.98
N ALA A 689 -2.12 38.74 26.35
CA ALA A 689 -1.80 38.74 24.92
C ALA A 689 -0.66 37.77 24.59
N HIS A 690 0.41 37.75 25.41
CA HIS A 690 1.51 36.81 25.26
C HIS A 690 1.06 35.36 25.45
N TRP A 691 0.17 35.06 26.41
CA TRP A 691 -0.36 33.69 26.55
C TRP A 691 -1.15 33.22 25.34
N ILE A 692 -1.91 34.10 24.68
CA ILE A 692 -2.60 33.79 23.42
C ILE A 692 -1.56 33.48 22.32
N ALA A 693 -0.54 34.34 22.17
CA ALA A 693 0.52 34.17 21.18
C ALA A 693 1.32 32.86 21.39
N GLU A 694 1.79 32.63 22.61
CA GLU A 694 2.49 31.42 23.03
C GLU A 694 1.67 30.15 22.78
N SER A 695 0.35 30.22 23.01
CA SER A 695 -0.53 29.06 22.78
C SER A 695 -0.69 28.78 21.28
N ARG A 696 -0.80 29.81 20.44
CA ARG A 696 -0.83 29.64 18.97
C ARG A 696 0.47 29.03 18.45
N ILE A 697 1.62 29.57 18.84
CA ILE A 697 2.94 29.04 18.45
C ILE A 697 3.05 27.56 18.81
N ALA A 698 2.76 27.24 20.07
CA ALA A 698 2.83 25.90 20.60
C ALA A 698 1.89 24.91 19.87
N ILE A 699 0.69 25.34 19.48
CA ILE A 699 -0.26 24.51 18.71
C ILE A 699 0.32 24.18 17.32
N GLU A 700 0.90 25.16 16.62
CA GLU A 700 1.48 24.91 15.29
C GLU A 700 2.67 23.95 15.37
N GLU A 701 3.56 24.12 16.36
CA GLU A 701 4.72 23.24 16.57
C GLU A 701 4.31 21.78 16.78
N ILE A 702 3.35 21.52 17.67
CA ILE A 702 2.92 20.15 17.95
C ILE A 702 2.10 19.57 16.80
N ARG A 703 1.30 20.38 16.09
CA ARG A 703 0.54 19.94 14.90
C ARG A 703 1.50 19.47 13.81
N LEU A 704 2.53 20.25 13.50
CA LEU A 704 3.54 19.89 12.50
C LEU A 704 4.33 18.64 12.91
N LEU A 705 4.65 18.49 14.20
CA LEU A 705 5.32 17.29 14.71
C LEU A 705 4.43 16.04 14.63
N ILE A 706 3.11 16.18 14.85
CA ILE A 706 2.13 15.09 14.64
C ILE A 706 2.07 14.69 13.17
N LEU A 707 1.94 15.66 12.27
CA LEU A 707 1.90 15.39 10.82
C LEU A 707 3.22 14.76 10.34
N LYS A 708 4.36 15.15 10.92
CA LYS A 708 5.66 14.49 10.67
C LYS A 708 5.66 13.03 11.11
N ALA A 709 5.12 12.73 12.30
CA ALA A 709 5.00 11.37 12.80
C ALA A 709 4.05 10.55 11.93
N ALA A 710 2.88 11.09 11.57
CA ALA A 710 1.90 10.46 10.71
C ALA A 710 2.49 10.12 9.33
N HIS A 711 3.13 11.09 8.68
CA HIS A 711 3.82 10.90 7.41
C HIS A 711 4.95 9.86 7.51
N SER A 712 5.63 9.79 8.66
CA SER A 712 6.66 8.76 8.89
C SER A 712 6.06 7.36 8.97
N ILE A 713 4.86 7.22 9.55
CA ILE A 713 4.14 5.93 9.56
C ILE A 713 3.73 5.55 8.14
N ASP A 714 3.17 6.50 7.37
CA ASP A 714 2.73 6.24 5.99
C ASP A 714 3.89 5.82 5.06
N THR A 715 5.09 6.35 5.26
CA THR A 715 6.25 6.13 4.37
C THR A 715 7.23 5.06 4.86
N ARG A 716 7.32 4.82 6.18
CA ARG A 716 8.32 3.92 6.78
C ARG A 716 7.71 2.87 7.72
N GLY A 717 6.39 2.84 7.86
CA GLY A 717 5.68 2.00 8.83
C GLY A 717 5.91 2.43 10.29
N ILE A 718 5.19 1.79 11.21
CA ILE A 718 5.26 2.10 12.66
C ILE A 718 6.67 1.90 13.22
N ASP A 719 7.36 0.83 12.80
CA ASP A 719 8.72 0.54 13.26
C ASP A 719 9.72 1.62 12.83
N GLY A 720 9.60 2.12 11.59
CA GLY A 720 10.41 3.21 11.08
C GLY A 720 10.09 4.59 11.68
N ALA A 721 8.93 4.73 12.33
CA ALA A 721 8.44 5.97 12.94
C ALA A 721 8.53 5.99 14.48
N LYS A 722 9.18 4.98 15.10
CA LYS A 722 9.27 4.83 16.57
C LYS A 722 9.76 6.09 17.27
N LYS A 723 10.78 6.75 16.71
CA LYS A 723 11.37 7.97 17.30
C LYS A 723 10.37 9.12 17.26
N GLU A 724 9.74 9.36 16.12
CA GLU A 724 8.76 10.42 15.91
C GLU A 724 7.52 10.24 16.80
N ILE A 725 7.01 9.00 16.93
CA ILE A 725 5.91 8.67 17.83
C ILE A 725 6.29 8.95 19.31
N ALA A 726 7.49 8.58 19.74
CA ALA A 726 7.96 8.86 21.10
C ALA A 726 8.14 10.36 21.35
N MET A 727 8.70 11.12 20.40
CA MET A 727 8.85 12.57 20.50
C MET A 727 7.50 13.26 20.70
N ILE A 728 6.50 12.92 19.88
CA ILE A 728 5.21 13.59 19.97
C ILE A 728 4.40 13.18 21.21
N LYS A 729 4.55 11.92 21.66
CA LYS A 729 3.92 11.44 22.89
C LYS A 729 4.36 12.20 24.14
N VAL A 730 5.58 12.76 24.14
CA VAL A 730 6.07 13.67 25.19
C VAL A 730 5.61 15.10 24.93
N ALA A 731 5.79 15.59 23.70
CA ALA A 731 5.60 16.99 23.37
C ALA A 731 4.13 17.44 23.48
N ALA A 732 3.20 16.70 22.88
CA ALA A 732 1.80 17.14 22.79
C ALA A 732 1.12 17.27 24.18
N PRO A 733 1.13 16.26 25.07
CA PRO A 733 0.39 16.36 26.33
C PRO A 733 0.86 17.49 27.24
N ARG A 734 2.18 17.61 27.47
CA ARG A 734 2.72 18.64 28.37
C ARG A 734 2.53 20.06 27.83
N THR A 735 2.60 20.24 26.51
CA THR A 735 2.37 21.54 25.87
C THR A 735 0.92 21.95 26.04
N VAL A 736 -0.02 21.03 25.79
CA VAL A 736 -1.44 21.34 25.90
C VAL A 736 -1.90 21.48 27.35
N CYS A 737 -1.29 20.77 28.32
CA CYS A 737 -1.48 21.08 29.75
C CYS A 737 -1.30 22.58 30.04
N LYS A 738 -0.22 23.19 29.53
CA LYS A 738 0.07 24.62 29.75
C LYS A 738 -0.95 25.53 29.06
N ILE A 739 -1.41 25.17 27.87
CA ILE A 739 -2.41 25.96 27.13
C ILE A 739 -3.75 25.95 27.88
N VAL A 740 -4.18 24.78 28.36
CA VAL A 740 -5.44 24.65 29.12
C VAL A 740 -5.33 25.40 30.45
N ASP A 741 -4.20 25.30 31.16
CA ASP A 741 -3.96 26.02 32.41
C ASP A 741 -4.01 27.55 32.22
N ARG A 742 -3.39 28.07 31.15
CA ARG A 742 -3.55 29.49 30.76
C ARG A 742 -5.01 29.86 30.50
N ALA A 743 -5.79 28.98 29.86
CA ALA A 743 -7.21 29.23 29.60
C ALA A 743 -8.03 29.25 30.90
N ILE A 744 -7.74 28.34 31.84
CA ILE A 744 -8.31 28.34 33.19
C ILE A 744 -8.02 29.67 33.87
N GLN A 745 -6.76 30.11 33.86
CA GLN A 745 -6.33 31.37 34.47
C GLN A 745 -7.07 32.59 33.88
N VAL A 746 -7.21 32.65 32.55
CA VAL A 746 -7.96 33.73 31.86
C VAL A 746 -9.46 33.70 32.21
N CYS A 747 -10.02 32.52 32.49
CA CYS A 747 -11.40 32.38 32.95
C CYS A 747 -11.61 32.74 34.44
N GLY A 748 -10.53 32.81 35.23
CA GLY A 748 -10.58 33.03 36.68
C GLY A 748 -11.24 31.84 37.40
N GLY A 749 -11.96 32.09 38.49
CA GLY A 749 -12.65 31.02 39.24
C GLY A 749 -13.61 30.16 38.39
N ALA A 750 -14.21 30.73 37.35
CA ALA A 750 -15.07 29.98 36.42
C ALA A 750 -14.30 28.96 35.55
N GLY A 751 -12.98 29.11 35.39
CA GLY A 751 -12.15 28.14 34.68
C GLY A 751 -12.03 26.80 35.43
N LEU A 752 -12.29 26.80 36.74
CA LEU A 752 -12.27 25.62 37.60
C LEU A 752 -13.67 24.99 37.77
N SER A 753 -14.74 25.68 37.34
CA SER A 753 -16.13 25.22 37.53
C SER A 753 -16.62 24.36 36.36
N GLN A 754 -17.77 23.72 36.56
CA GLN A 754 -18.52 22.96 35.55
C GLN A 754 -19.09 23.82 34.41
N ASP A 755 -19.04 25.16 34.52
CA ASP A 755 -19.56 26.06 33.49
C ASP A 755 -18.65 26.10 32.24
N TYR A 756 -17.41 25.61 32.37
CA TYR A 756 -16.47 25.45 31.28
C TYR A 756 -15.92 24.02 31.25
N PRO A 757 -15.56 23.50 30.07
CA PRO A 757 -14.95 22.18 29.96
C PRO A 757 -13.47 22.17 30.40
N LEU A 758 -12.88 23.31 30.76
CA LEU A 758 -11.43 23.47 30.93
C LEU A 758 -10.84 22.60 32.04
N ALA A 759 -11.51 22.47 33.19
CA ALA A 759 -11.04 21.60 34.29
C ALA A 759 -10.99 20.12 33.88
N ASN A 760 -12.01 19.65 33.14
CA ASN A 760 -12.02 18.31 32.59
C ASN A 760 -10.94 18.12 31.51
N MET A 761 -10.80 19.09 30.59
CA MET A 761 -9.75 19.11 29.57
C MET A 761 -8.36 18.99 30.21
N TYR A 762 -8.10 19.70 31.32
CA TYR A 762 -6.84 19.61 32.07
C TYR A 762 -6.63 18.21 32.67
N ALA A 763 -7.66 17.63 33.29
CA ALA A 763 -7.59 16.28 33.85
C ALA A 763 -7.28 15.21 32.78
N VAL A 764 -7.94 15.28 31.63
CA VAL A 764 -7.71 14.37 30.50
C VAL A 764 -6.29 14.49 29.98
N ILE A 765 -5.83 15.71 29.69
CA ILE A 765 -4.50 15.89 29.08
C ILE A 765 -3.37 15.58 30.07
N ARG A 766 -3.58 15.84 31.37
CA ARG A 766 -2.62 15.46 32.42
C ARG A 766 -2.48 13.94 32.52
N THR A 767 -3.56 13.19 32.29
CA THR A 767 -3.56 11.72 32.27
C THR A 767 -2.73 11.17 31.10
N LEU A 768 -2.76 11.83 29.93
CA LEU A 768 -1.99 11.42 28.76
C LEU A 768 -0.46 11.55 28.92
N ARG A 769 0.03 12.19 29.99
CA ARG A 769 1.45 12.16 30.39
C ARG A 769 1.86 10.87 31.10
N ILE A 770 0.89 10.01 31.44
CA ILE A 770 1.08 8.73 32.15
C ILE A 770 0.57 7.57 31.28
N ALA A 771 -0.65 7.70 30.75
CA ALA A 771 -1.26 6.71 29.87
C ALA A 771 -0.41 6.45 28.61
N ASP A 772 -0.44 5.21 28.10
CA ASP A 772 0.36 4.74 26.95
C ASP A 772 1.89 4.96 27.09
N GLY A 773 2.36 5.01 28.34
CA GLY A 773 3.76 5.20 28.71
C GLY A 773 4.03 6.61 29.24
N PRO A 774 4.65 6.74 30.42
CA PRO A 774 5.02 8.04 30.99
C PRO A 774 6.02 8.80 30.11
N ASP A 775 6.02 10.13 30.23
CA ASP A 775 6.93 11.03 29.49
C ASP A 775 8.40 10.57 29.60
N GLU A 776 8.84 10.14 30.78
CA GLU A 776 10.22 9.78 31.10
C GLU A 776 10.70 8.51 30.36
N VAL A 777 9.79 7.55 30.14
CA VAL A 777 10.08 6.33 29.37
C VAL A 777 10.27 6.66 27.89
N HIS A 778 9.46 7.59 27.37
CA HIS A 778 9.58 8.04 25.99
C HIS A 778 10.81 8.93 25.78
N LEU A 779 11.16 9.80 26.74
CA LEU A 779 12.40 10.58 26.71
C LEU A 779 13.63 9.66 26.64
N SER A 780 13.67 8.60 27.44
CA SER A 780 14.75 7.61 27.41
C SER A 780 14.83 6.90 26.05
N THR A 781 13.68 6.60 25.44
CA THR A 781 13.61 6.02 24.09
C THR A 781 14.17 6.97 23.03
N VAL A 782 13.79 8.26 23.08
CA VAL A 782 14.30 9.29 22.17
C VAL A 782 15.81 9.45 22.32
N ALA A 783 16.30 9.56 23.56
CA ALA A 783 17.73 9.71 23.84
C ALA A 783 18.55 8.53 23.28
N ARG A 784 18.09 7.29 23.51
CA ARG A 784 18.75 6.08 22.99
C ARG A 784 18.78 6.04 21.46
N LEU A 785 17.68 6.39 20.80
CA LEU A 785 17.60 6.42 19.34
C LEU A 785 18.45 7.56 18.75
N GLU A 786 18.51 8.72 19.41
CA GLU A 786 19.37 9.83 19.00
C GLU A 786 20.85 9.45 19.05
N LEU A 787 21.33 8.82 20.13
CA LEU A 787 22.72 8.35 20.21
C LEU A 787 23.06 7.37 19.08
N TRP A 788 22.14 6.45 18.77
CA TRP A 788 22.35 5.49 17.68
C TRP A 788 22.41 6.17 16.29
N ASP A 789 21.57 7.16 16.05
CA ASP A 789 21.61 7.96 14.81
C ASP A 789 22.92 8.72 14.67
N GLN A 790 23.43 9.31 15.77
CA GLN A 790 24.70 10.04 15.77
C GLN A 790 25.89 9.10 15.50
N ASP A 791 25.94 7.93 16.15
CA ASP A 791 26.97 6.92 15.90
C ASP A 791 27.00 6.45 14.44
N ARG A 792 25.82 6.25 13.83
CA ARG A 792 25.71 5.89 12.41
C ARG A 792 26.30 6.98 11.50
N ARG A 793 26.04 8.25 11.79
CA ARG A 793 26.56 9.38 10.99
C ARG A 793 28.07 9.54 11.12
N LEU A 794 28.62 9.28 12.30
CA LEU A 794 30.06 9.30 12.53
C LEU A 794 30.74 8.17 11.72
N LYS A 795 30.17 6.97 11.71
CA LYS A 795 30.69 5.83 10.93
C LYS A 795 30.59 6.02 9.42
N SER A 796 29.62 6.79 8.91
CA SER A 796 29.50 7.07 7.46
C SER A 796 30.46 8.16 6.94
N LYS A 797 31.17 8.85 7.84
CA LYS A 797 32.17 9.88 7.48
C LYS A 797 33.61 9.34 7.44
N VAL A 798 33.80 8.08 7.85
CA VAL A 798 35.04 7.30 7.72
C VAL A 798 34.87 6.37 6.54
#